data_AF-A0AAN6LVT4-F1
#
_entry.id   AF-A0AAN6LVT4-F1
#
_cell.length_a   1.000
_cell.length_b   1.000
_cell.length_c   1.000
_cell.angle_alpha   90.00
_cell.angle_beta   90.00
_cell.angle_gamma   90.00
#
_symmetry.space_group_name_H-M   'P 1'
#
loop_
_entity.id
_entity.type
_entity.pdbx_description
1 polymer ?
#
loop_
_entity_poly.entity_id
_entity_poly.type
_entity_poly.pdbx_seq_one_letter_code
_entity_poly.pdbx_strand_id
1 'polypeptide(L)'
;MAAQARKTRILSRREIEGLIAEGRQIIVVDGKVLKVDAWLAYHPGGDKAIRHMVGRDATDEVQRFHSPQTLKLTERYQIGRIDGRWLNFVPPIQGGKYRTREELDKISEEEYLDSCSSDPESTSTVSSGAQSPIFEPADQPTSSLRKRNVTASSSVSSVELEQPAAPAKMTVLDARTQEELDFDKAKYPSLDPQAQDDIVQKYRALHDRIEVEGLYTCNYWTGYGVECLRFSLAFALFLLCLRTGWYITAAFPLGFLWHQLAFVVHDAAHMGVTHNFYIDSTLAMFVASYCGGLSACWWKQNHNVHHLVTNSPEHDPDIEHMPFFAISHRFLENLTSSYYNFTMKYDAFAKFMINIQHYTYYPIMTVGRFNLYRLGWAYLFLGQGPRKGQAWWFRYFEIVGQLFFWTWFGYLVVYKSIPGAWNRFAFVMISHAITAPLHVQITLSHFAMSTSDLGVTESFPQKMLRTTMDVDCPPWLDFFHGGLQFQAIHHLYPRIPRHNLRRAQKLVQEFCDEVDIPISVIGLRQQTQLGCGFDIPPIHIVLKRDTLNHQTQSSITPHHTTPSIVPSPTLRVPLLYTKTNINTQNAIPTTRNPTPDPTPTPPPPPASSPSNTPTPNIPTPAPHSSPRTPTSTIASSKPPSSRTFSPENPSRK
;
A
#
# COMPACT_ATOMS: atom_id res chain seq x y z
N MET A 1 -21.31 -30.98 -18.34
CA MET A 1 -21.10 -31.69 -17.06
C MET A 1 -19.65 -31.63 -16.58
N ALA A 2 -18.65 -32.19 -17.28
CA ALA A 2 -17.26 -32.27 -16.81
C ALA A 2 -16.65 -30.96 -16.24
N ALA A 3 -16.87 -29.81 -16.88
CA ALA A 3 -16.38 -28.52 -16.37
C ALA A 3 -16.99 -28.11 -15.00
N GLN A 4 -18.25 -28.49 -14.75
CA GLN A 4 -18.91 -28.25 -13.47
C GLN A 4 -18.37 -29.19 -12.39
N ALA A 5 -18.22 -30.48 -12.72
CA ALA A 5 -17.64 -31.48 -11.82
C ALA A 5 -16.22 -31.11 -11.36
N ARG A 6 -15.42 -30.49 -12.25
CA ARG A 6 -14.12 -29.91 -11.90
C ARG A 6 -14.25 -28.78 -10.88
N LYS A 7 -15.14 -27.80 -11.09
CA LYS A 7 -15.36 -26.69 -10.14
C LYS A 7 -15.80 -27.15 -8.75
N THR A 8 -16.57 -28.24 -8.66
CA THR A 8 -17.08 -28.77 -7.39
C THR A 8 -16.11 -29.69 -6.63
N ARG A 9 -15.00 -30.12 -7.26
CA ARG A 9 -13.96 -30.93 -6.59
C ARG A 9 -13.40 -30.18 -5.39
N ILE A 10 -13.43 -30.81 -4.23
CA ILE A 10 -12.65 -30.39 -3.06
C ILE A 10 -11.18 -30.72 -3.35
N LEU A 11 -10.28 -29.77 -3.05
CA LEU A 11 -8.83 -29.91 -3.15
C LEU A 11 -8.22 -29.76 -1.77
N SER A 12 -7.36 -30.71 -1.36
CA SER A 12 -6.70 -30.64 -0.04
C SER A 12 -5.54 -29.64 -0.01
N ARG A 13 -5.09 -29.25 1.19
CA ARG A 13 -3.92 -28.39 1.36
C ARG A 13 -2.66 -29.00 0.74
N ARG A 14 -2.46 -30.32 0.90
CA ARG A 14 -1.41 -31.14 0.26
C ARG A 14 -1.48 -31.10 -1.26
N GLU A 15 -2.67 -31.22 -1.85
CA GLU A 15 -2.83 -31.14 -3.32
C GLU A 15 -2.47 -29.74 -3.86
N ILE A 16 -2.82 -28.69 -3.11
CA ILE A 16 -2.50 -27.30 -3.47
C ILE A 16 -1.00 -27.02 -3.26
N GLU A 17 -0.37 -27.55 -2.22
CA GLU A 17 1.08 -27.45 -2.00
C GLU A 17 1.86 -28.02 -3.19
N GLY A 18 1.52 -29.25 -3.61
CA GLY A 18 2.14 -29.90 -4.77
C GLY A 18 1.92 -29.15 -6.08
N LEU A 19 0.76 -28.50 -6.27
CA LEU A 19 0.53 -27.61 -7.41
C LEU A 19 1.42 -26.36 -7.34
N ILE A 20 1.66 -25.77 -6.17
CA ILE A 20 2.54 -24.61 -6.06
C ILE A 20 4.02 -25.02 -6.26
N ALA A 21 4.41 -26.23 -5.81
CA ALA A 21 5.72 -26.83 -6.12
C ALA A 21 5.92 -27.09 -7.64
N GLU A 22 4.87 -27.45 -8.38
CA GLU A 22 4.85 -27.43 -9.86
C GLU A 22 4.98 -26.02 -10.49
N GLY A 23 5.11 -24.97 -9.68
CA GLY A 23 5.11 -23.57 -10.13
C GLY A 23 3.74 -23.04 -10.52
N ARG A 24 2.63 -23.73 -10.19
CA ARG A 24 1.27 -23.25 -10.51
C ARG A 24 0.93 -22.05 -9.65
N GLN A 25 0.25 -21.09 -10.25
CA GLN A 25 -0.14 -19.86 -9.59
C GLN A 25 -1.54 -20.09 -9.03
N ILE A 26 -1.61 -20.62 -7.80
CA ILE A 26 -2.86 -20.99 -7.12
C ILE A 26 -3.18 -19.95 -6.04
N ILE A 27 -4.40 -19.42 -6.05
CA ILE A 27 -4.96 -18.57 -4.99
C ILE A 27 -6.33 -19.10 -4.55
N VAL A 28 -6.72 -18.88 -3.29
CA VAL A 28 -8.09 -19.15 -2.82
C VAL A 28 -8.87 -17.83 -2.78
N VAL A 29 -10.12 -17.84 -3.25
CA VAL A 29 -11.04 -16.68 -3.20
C VAL A 29 -12.45 -17.22 -2.98
N ASP A 30 -13.12 -16.82 -1.90
CA ASP A 30 -14.51 -17.19 -1.57
C ASP A 30 -14.69 -18.73 -1.61
N GLY A 31 -13.79 -19.44 -0.90
CA GLY A 31 -13.67 -20.90 -0.87
C GLY A 31 -13.27 -21.57 -2.19
N LYS A 32 -13.15 -20.83 -3.30
CA LYS A 32 -12.87 -21.35 -4.64
C LYS A 32 -11.36 -21.36 -4.90
N VAL A 33 -10.84 -22.48 -5.39
CA VAL A 33 -9.42 -22.62 -5.75
C VAL A 33 -9.25 -22.15 -7.19
N LEU A 34 -8.50 -21.07 -7.41
CA LEU A 34 -8.29 -20.45 -8.70
C LEU A 34 -6.87 -20.71 -9.21
N LYS A 35 -6.73 -21.18 -10.45
CA LYS A 35 -5.43 -21.33 -11.13
C LYS A 35 -5.23 -20.22 -12.15
N VAL A 36 -4.40 -19.23 -11.79
CA VAL A 36 -4.26 -17.97 -12.51
C VAL A 36 -3.04 -17.89 -13.45
N ASP A 37 -2.30 -19.00 -13.65
CA ASP A 37 -1.13 -19.12 -14.57
C ASP A 37 -1.32 -18.33 -15.89
N ALA A 38 -2.45 -18.56 -16.57
CA ALA A 38 -2.74 -18.03 -17.89
C ALA A 38 -3.23 -16.57 -17.87
N TRP A 39 -3.65 -16.06 -16.72
CA TRP A 39 -4.11 -14.67 -16.53
C TRP A 39 -3.00 -13.74 -16.04
N LEU A 40 -2.01 -14.27 -15.32
CA LEU A 40 -0.97 -13.52 -14.63
C LEU A 40 -0.32 -12.42 -15.50
N ALA A 41 0.09 -12.74 -16.73
CA ALA A 41 0.72 -11.81 -17.67
C ALA A 41 -0.22 -10.79 -18.34
N TYR A 42 -1.52 -10.82 -17.99
CA TYR A 42 -2.57 -9.94 -18.50
C TYR A 42 -3.24 -9.12 -17.39
N HIS A 43 -2.87 -9.37 -16.12
CA HIS A 43 -3.48 -8.70 -14.96
C HIS A 43 -3.19 -7.19 -14.96
N PRO A 44 -4.20 -6.30 -14.97
CA PRO A 44 -3.97 -4.86 -15.06
C PRO A 44 -3.25 -4.22 -13.87
N GLY A 45 -3.21 -4.88 -12.71
CA GLY A 45 -2.41 -4.46 -11.55
C GLY A 45 -0.96 -4.95 -11.56
N GLY A 46 -0.52 -5.65 -12.62
CA GLY A 46 0.79 -6.32 -12.67
C GLY A 46 0.77 -7.74 -12.09
N ASP A 47 1.81 -8.53 -12.38
CA ASP A 47 1.88 -9.93 -11.98
C ASP A 47 2.25 -10.11 -10.49
N LYS A 48 3.18 -9.30 -9.98
CA LYS A 48 3.68 -9.38 -8.58
C LYS A 48 2.57 -9.29 -7.54
N ALA A 49 1.59 -8.42 -7.74
CA ALA A 49 0.41 -8.31 -6.87
C ALA A 49 -0.31 -9.67 -6.69
N ILE A 50 -0.41 -10.47 -7.75
CA ILE A 50 -0.97 -11.82 -7.68
C ILE A 50 0.03 -12.82 -7.06
N ARG A 51 1.34 -12.66 -7.30
CA ARG A 51 2.39 -13.53 -6.73
C ARG A 51 2.44 -13.48 -5.20
N HIS A 52 2.23 -12.31 -4.58
CA HIS A 52 2.14 -12.17 -3.12
C HIS A 52 0.89 -12.83 -2.51
N MET A 53 -0.03 -13.34 -3.34
CA MET A 53 -1.22 -14.06 -2.89
C MET A 53 -1.19 -15.56 -3.22
N VAL A 54 -0.13 -16.07 -3.88
CA VAL A 54 0.00 -17.50 -4.21
C VAL A 54 0.09 -18.32 -2.92
N GLY A 55 -0.81 -19.30 -2.78
CA GLY A 55 -0.95 -20.12 -1.57
C GLY A 55 -1.76 -19.47 -0.44
N ARG A 56 -2.23 -18.23 -0.58
CA ARG A 56 -3.09 -17.56 0.39
C ARG A 56 -4.57 -17.64 0.01
N ASP A 57 -5.43 -17.52 1.01
CA ASP A 57 -6.75 -16.95 0.83
C ASP A 57 -6.57 -15.45 0.57
N ALA A 58 -7.14 -15.02 -0.55
CA ALA A 58 -7.09 -13.66 -1.08
C ALA A 58 -8.50 -13.06 -1.17
N THR A 59 -9.48 -13.62 -0.45
CA THR A 59 -10.90 -13.25 -0.56
C THR A 59 -11.12 -11.76 -0.36
N ASP A 60 -10.59 -11.19 0.71
CA ASP A 60 -10.82 -9.79 1.04
C ASP A 60 -10.03 -8.88 0.10
N GLU A 61 -8.75 -9.14 -0.13
CA GLU A 61 -7.94 -8.39 -1.10
C GLU A 61 -8.58 -8.39 -2.51
N VAL A 62 -9.05 -9.54 -2.98
CA VAL A 62 -9.70 -9.65 -4.30
C VAL A 62 -11.06 -8.94 -4.30
N GLN A 63 -11.85 -8.98 -3.22
CA GLN A 63 -13.11 -8.25 -3.14
C GLN A 63 -12.93 -6.73 -3.06
N ARG A 64 -11.99 -6.20 -2.26
CA ARG A 64 -11.79 -4.75 -2.10
C ARG A 64 -11.31 -4.08 -3.39
N PHE A 65 -10.42 -4.72 -4.14
CA PHE A 65 -9.75 -4.12 -5.30
C PHE A 65 -10.52 -4.28 -6.63
N HIS A 66 -11.53 -5.15 -6.70
CA HIS A 66 -12.23 -5.46 -7.95
C HIS A 66 -13.71 -5.04 -7.94
N SER A 67 -14.27 -4.79 -9.13
CA SER A 67 -15.72 -4.56 -9.27
C SER A 67 -16.48 -5.90 -9.32
N PRO A 68 -17.78 -5.93 -9.00
CA PRO A 68 -18.61 -7.15 -9.09
C PRO A 68 -18.66 -7.78 -10.49
N GLN A 69 -18.32 -7.01 -11.54
CA GLN A 69 -18.20 -7.49 -12.90
C GLN A 69 -16.89 -8.29 -13.10
N THR A 70 -15.78 -7.79 -12.55
CA THR A 70 -14.48 -8.48 -12.59
C THR A 70 -14.44 -9.69 -11.67
N LEU A 71 -15.11 -9.65 -10.51
CA LEU A 71 -15.26 -10.82 -9.64
C LEU A 71 -15.91 -12.01 -10.38
N LYS A 72 -16.93 -11.77 -11.21
CA LYS A 72 -17.54 -12.82 -12.06
C LYS A 72 -16.61 -13.34 -13.18
N LEU A 73 -15.49 -12.67 -13.47
CA LEU A 73 -14.48 -13.18 -14.40
C LEU A 73 -13.48 -14.12 -13.73
N THR A 74 -13.26 -14.02 -12.41
CA THR A 74 -12.31 -14.89 -11.69
C THR A 74 -12.77 -16.35 -11.69
N GLU A 75 -14.09 -16.58 -11.68
CA GLU A 75 -14.72 -17.90 -11.79
C GLU A 75 -14.26 -18.73 -13.00
N ARG A 76 -13.73 -18.09 -14.06
CA ARG A 76 -13.20 -18.78 -15.25
C ARG A 76 -11.92 -19.56 -14.95
N TYR A 77 -11.19 -19.18 -13.90
CA TYR A 77 -9.95 -19.78 -13.45
C TYR A 77 -10.14 -20.82 -12.33
N GLN A 78 -11.38 -21.03 -11.89
CA GLN A 78 -11.70 -22.00 -10.84
C GLN A 78 -11.38 -23.43 -11.28
N ILE A 79 -10.56 -24.14 -10.48
CA ILE A 79 -10.18 -25.53 -10.69
C ILE A 79 -10.77 -26.50 -9.67
N GLY A 80 -11.37 -25.97 -8.60
CA GLY A 80 -12.01 -26.70 -7.50
C GLY A 80 -12.50 -25.74 -6.41
N ARG A 81 -12.63 -26.25 -5.19
CA ARG A 81 -12.88 -25.52 -3.95
C ARG A 81 -12.07 -26.13 -2.81
N ILE A 82 -11.92 -25.42 -1.70
CA ILE A 82 -11.48 -26.00 -0.43
C ILE A 82 -12.69 -26.51 0.36
N ASP A 83 -12.44 -27.09 1.54
CA ASP A 83 -13.44 -27.36 2.56
C ASP A 83 -12.92 -26.86 3.91
N GLY A 84 -13.79 -26.31 4.76
CA GLY A 84 -13.39 -25.63 6.00
C GLY A 84 -12.52 -24.38 5.83
N ARG A 85 -11.75 -24.06 6.88
CA ARG A 85 -10.85 -22.89 6.98
C ARG A 85 -9.56 -23.11 6.18
N TRP A 86 -9.11 -22.10 5.42
CA TRP A 86 -7.81 -22.16 4.76
C TRP A 86 -6.67 -21.85 5.73
N LEU A 87 -5.58 -22.62 5.64
CA LEU A 87 -4.31 -22.28 6.29
C LEU A 87 -3.34 -21.79 5.20
N ASN A 88 -3.13 -20.48 5.17
CA ASN A 88 -2.24 -19.80 4.21
C ASN A 88 -0.86 -20.46 4.14
N PHE A 89 -0.24 -20.39 2.95
CA PHE A 89 1.20 -20.61 2.79
C PHE A 89 1.93 -19.26 2.71
N VAL A 90 3.22 -19.26 3.07
CA VAL A 90 4.14 -18.18 2.69
C VAL A 90 4.30 -18.22 1.16
N PRO A 91 3.98 -17.15 0.41
CA PRO A 91 4.07 -17.18 -1.06
C PRO A 91 5.49 -17.44 -1.57
N PRO A 92 5.68 -18.03 -2.77
CA PRO A 92 7.01 -18.29 -3.32
C PRO A 92 7.86 -17.03 -3.53
N ILE A 93 7.23 -15.88 -3.82
CA ILE A 93 7.90 -14.57 -3.92
C ILE A 93 8.37 -14.02 -2.57
N GLN A 94 7.90 -14.61 -1.46
CA GLN A 94 8.29 -14.31 -0.08
C GLN A 94 9.19 -15.42 0.52
N GLY A 95 9.83 -16.23 -0.33
CA GLY A 95 10.75 -17.28 0.09
C GLY A 95 10.10 -18.58 0.57
N GLY A 96 8.77 -18.71 0.43
CA GLY A 96 8.04 -19.92 0.82
C GLY A 96 8.55 -21.18 0.11
N LYS A 97 8.73 -22.25 0.90
CA LYS A 97 9.19 -23.58 0.44
C LYS A 97 8.00 -24.54 0.38
N TYR A 98 8.01 -25.42 -0.62
CA TYR A 98 6.89 -26.29 -0.96
C TYR A 98 7.43 -27.69 -1.27
N ARG A 99 6.87 -28.73 -0.66
CA ARG A 99 7.25 -30.12 -0.93
C ARG A 99 6.75 -30.53 -2.31
N THR A 100 7.62 -31.20 -3.07
CA THR A 100 7.25 -31.75 -4.39
C THR A 100 6.20 -32.84 -4.24
N ARG A 101 5.48 -33.15 -5.33
CA ARG A 101 4.46 -34.22 -5.32
C ARG A 101 5.04 -35.57 -4.87
N GLU A 102 6.27 -35.88 -5.26
CA GLU A 102 6.97 -37.11 -4.87
C GLU A 102 7.43 -37.15 -3.41
N GLU A 103 7.68 -36.00 -2.78
CA GLU A 103 7.95 -35.93 -1.33
C GLU A 103 6.64 -36.04 -0.56
N LEU A 104 5.62 -35.28 -0.97
CA LEU A 104 4.29 -35.36 -0.39
C LEU A 104 3.75 -36.78 -0.45
N ASP A 105 3.79 -37.48 -1.58
CA ASP A 105 3.23 -38.84 -1.73
C ASP A 105 3.95 -39.93 -0.92
N LYS A 106 5.05 -39.62 -0.21
CA LYS A 106 5.71 -40.49 0.78
C LYS A 106 5.21 -40.30 2.21
N ILE A 107 4.60 -39.14 2.51
CA ILE A 107 4.16 -38.69 3.83
C ILE A 107 2.70 -39.12 4.06
N SER A 108 2.31 -39.54 5.27
CA SER A 108 0.90 -39.83 5.57
C SER A 108 0.06 -38.55 5.69
N GLU A 109 -1.28 -38.60 5.54
CA GLU A 109 -2.11 -37.39 5.79
C GLU A 109 -2.00 -36.90 7.24
N GLU A 110 -1.86 -37.82 8.20
CA GLU A 110 -1.72 -37.51 9.63
C GLU A 110 -0.39 -36.77 9.92
N GLU A 111 0.73 -37.31 9.45
CA GLU A 111 2.07 -36.70 9.50
C GLU A 111 2.14 -35.38 8.71
N TYR A 112 1.44 -35.29 7.56
CA TYR A 112 1.32 -34.04 6.81
C TYR A 112 0.60 -32.98 7.65
N LEU A 113 -0.53 -33.31 8.28
CA LEU A 113 -1.29 -32.38 9.11
C LEU A 113 -0.52 -32.00 10.38
N ASP A 114 0.16 -32.93 11.04
CA ASP A 114 1.00 -32.64 12.21
C ASP A 114 2.12 -31.64 11.86
N SER A 115 2.80 -31.83 10.72
CA SER A 115 3.77 -30.87 10.18
C SER A 115 3.18 -29.50 9.80
N CYS A 116 1.85 -29.40 9.66
CA CYS A 116 1.17 -28.11 9.46
C CYS A 116 0.78 -27.44 10.77
N SER A 117 0.69 -28.18 11.89
CA SER A 117 0.44 -27.65 13.23
C SER A 117 1.70 -27.39 14.05
N SER A 118 2.85 -27.95 13.67
CA SER A 118 4.16 -27.61 14.26
C SER A 118 4.72 -26.25 13.82
N ASP A 119 4.22 -25.70 12.70
CA ASP A 119 4.72 -24.48 12.07
C ASP A 119 3.88 -23.18 12.28
N PRO A 120 3.39 -22.80 13.49
CA PRO A 120 2.87 -21.45 13.73
C PRO A 120 3.99 -20.39 13.89
N GLU A 121 5.18 -20.78 14.36
CA GLU A 121 6.26 -19.85 14.74
C GLU A 121 7.64 -20.21 14.14
N SER A 122 7.74 -21.24 13.29
CA SER A 122 9.02 -21.78 12.78
C SER A 122 9.58 -21.11 11.52
N THR A 123 8.81 -20.24 10.86
CA THR A 123 9.21 -19.56 9.61
C THR A 123 9.40 -18.04 9.72
N SER A 124 9.48 -17.49 10.93
CA SER A 124 10.03 -16.13 11.17
C SER A 124 11.55 -16.11 10.97
N THR A 125 11.97 -16.12 9.70
CA THR A 125 13.30 -15.71 9.20
C THR A 125 14.53 -16.03 10.08
N VAL A 126 14.88 -17.31 10.23
CA VAL A 126 16.31 -17.67 10.42
C VAL A 126 17.02 -17.53 9.06
N SER A 127 17.20 -16.28 8.63
CA SER A 127 17.83 -15.91 7.35
C SER A 127 19.25 -15.34 7.53
N SER A 128 19.85 -15.55 8.70
CA SER A 128 21.20 -15.12 9.07
C SER A 128 22.20 -16.30 9.04
N GLY A 129 22.47 -16.86 7.86
CA GLY A 129 23.46 -17.94 7.73
C GLY A 129 23.77 -18.46 6.32
N ALA A 130 22.82 -18.44 5.38
CA ALA A 130 23.07 -18.85 4.00
C ALA A 130 23.51 -17.65 3.14
N GLN A 131 24.61 -17.78 2.40
CA GLN A 131 24.92 -16.85 1.31
C GLN A 131 23.82 -16.95 0.24
N SER A 132 23.29 -15.81 -0.21
CA SER A 132 22.24 -15.76 -1.22
C SER A 132 22.64 -16.55 -2.47
N PRO A 133 21.76 -17.42 -3.02
CA PRO A 133 22.08 -18.18 -4.22
C PRO A 133 22.36 -17.22 -5.38
N ILE A 134 23.58 -17.29 -5.93
CA ILE A 134 23.97 -16.51 -7.10
C ILE A 134 23.15 -17.02 -8.29
N PHE A 135 22.20 -16.22 -8.75
CA PHE A 135 21.51 -16.45 -10.01
C PHE A 135 22.46 -16.13 -11.17
N GLU A 136 23.23 -17.14 -11.58
CA GLU A 136 24.10 -17.08 -12.74
C GLU A 136 23.25 -17.25 -14.03
N PRO A 137 23.30 -16.29 -14.98
CA PRO A 137 22.52 -16.38 -16.21
C PRO A 137 23.18 -17.35 -17.20
N ALA A 138 22.41 -18.33 -17.69
CA ALA A 138 22.91 -19.30 -18.65
C ALA A 138 23.02 -18.71 -20.07
N ASP A 139 24.24 -18.60 -20.61
CA ASP A 139 24.59 -19.09 -21.96
C ASP A 139 26.10 -18.97 -22.32
N GLN A 140 26.76 -20.13 -22.50
CA GLN A 140 27.91 -20.39 -23.42
C GLN A 140 29.29 -19.68 -23.13
N PRO A 141 30.39 -20.07 -23.82
CA PRO A 141 30.97 -21.41 -23.68
C PRO A 141 32.50 -21.44 -23.45
N THR A 142 32.96 -22.51 -22.78
CA THR A 142 34.32 -23.10 -22.83
C THR A 142 35.53 -22.23 -23.28
N SER A 143 36.41 -21.85 -22.34
CA SER A 143 37.78 -22.45 -22.22
C SER A 143 38.79 -21.57 -21.45
N SER A 144 39.54 -22.18 -20.54
CA SER A 144 41.03 -22.18 -20.53
C SER A 144 41.58 -22.73 -19.21
N LEU A 145 42.69 -23.47 -19.29
CA LEU A 145 43.35 -24.09 -18.14
C LEU A 145 44.38 -23.12 -17.52
N ARG A 146 44.41 -23.00 -16.19
CA ARG A 146 45.66 -22.61 -15.51
C ARG A 146 45.83 -23.21 -14.11
N LYS A 147 46.69 -24.23 -14.02
CA LYS A 147 47.22 -24.76 -12.75
C LYS A 147 47.98 -23.66 -11.99
N ARG A 148 47.91 -23.69 -10.65
CA ARG A 148 49.04 -23.27 -9.81
C ARG A 148 49.07 -24.06 -8.51
N ASN A 149 50.19 -24.77 -8.27
CA ASN A 149 50.41 -25.51 -7.04
C ASN A 149 50.82 -24.57 -5.91
N VAL A 150 50.39 -24.84 -4.68
CA VAL A 150 51.15 -24.58 -3.44
C VAL A 150 51.10 -25.86 -2.59
N THR A 151 52.16 -26.12 -1.83
CA THR A 151 52.43 -27.40 -1.16
C THR A 151 51.69 -27.60 0.17
N ALA A 152 51.52 -28.87 0.54
CA ALA A 152 50.89 -29.28 1.80
C ALA A 152 51.82 -29.10 3.01
N SER A 153 51.21 -29.02 4.20
CA SER A 153 51.81 -29.37 5.49
C SER A 153 50.79 -30.20 6.29
N SER A 154 51.27 -31.13 7.09
CA SER A 154 50.46 -32.15 7.75
C SER A 154 50.06 -31.79 9.18
N SER A 155 48.83 -32.15 9.57
CA SER A 155 48.53 -32.68 10.91
C SER A 155 47.29 -33.58 10.86
N VAL A 156 47.33 -34.68 11.60
CA VAL A 156 46.16 -35.52 11.88
C VAL A 156 45.27 -34.85 12.93
N SER A 157 43.95 -35.01 12.81
CA SER A 157 43.03 -34.77 13.93
C SER A 157 42.02 -35.89 14.04
N SER A 158 41.97 -36.43 15.25
CA SER A 158 40.81 -36.84 16.05
C SER A 158 39.44 -36.91 15.35
N VAL A 159 38.75 -38.03 15.58
CA VAL A 159 37.29 -38.10 15.46
C VAL A 159 36.67 -37.32 16.63
N GLU A 160 36.19 -36.10 16.40
CA GLU A 160 35.34 -35.41 17.36
C GLU A 160 33.89 -35.88 17.22
N LEU A 161 33.23 -36.09 18.36
CA LEU A 161 31.79 -36.38 18.40
C LEU A 161 30.99 -35.12 18.07
N GLU A 162 29.80 -35.30 17.51
CA GLU A 162 28.84 -34.22 17.28
C GLU A 162 28.50 -33.52 18.61
N GLN A 163 29.00 -32.29 18.79
CA GLN A 163 28.46 -31.38 19.79
C GLN A 163 27.12 -30.85 19.27
N PRO A 164 26.07 -30.76 20.11
CA PRO A 164 24.84 -30.10 19.71
C PRO A 164 25.16 -28.64 19.34
N ALA A 165 24.66 -28.20 18.18
CA ALA A 165 24.96 -26.88 17.65
C ALA A 165 24.63 -25.79 18.68
N ALA A 166 25.64 -24.99 19.06
CA ALA A 166 25.43 -23.87 19.96
C ALA A 166 24.38 -22.92 19.37
N PRO A 167 23.43 -22.41 20.17
CA PRO A 167 22.37 -21.54 19.66
C PRO A 167 22.99 -20.32 18.96
N ALA A 168 22.46 -20.00 17.78
CA ALA A 168 22.95 -18.88 16.98
C ALA A 168 22.92 -17.60 17.83
N LYS A 169 24.07 -16.91 17.89
CA LYS A 169 24.18 -15.65 18.64
C LYS A 169 23.37 -14.59 17.89
N MET A 170 22.15 -14.32 18.37
CA MET A 170 21.30 -13.24 17.88
C MET A 170 22.11 -11.95 17.77
N THR A 171 22.07 -11.33 16.60
CA THR A 171 22.65 -10.00 16.38
C THR A 171 21.81 -8.94 17.11
N VAL A 172 22.34 -7.72 17.20
CA VAL A 172 21.59 -6.57 17.72
C VAL A 172 20.35 -6.27 16.87
N LEU A 173 20.38 -6.60 15.57
CA LEU A 173 19.27 -6.39 14.64
C LEU A 173 18.24 -7.52 14.70
N ASP A 174 18.65 -8.77 14.95
CA ASP A 174 17.72 -9.87 15.28
C ASP A 174 16.96 -9.54 16.58
N ALA A 175 17.69 -9.13 17.63
CA ALA A 175 17.10 -8.75 18.91
C ALA A 175 16.13 -7.55 18.79
N ARG A 176 16.44 -6.56 17.93
CA ARG A 176 15.51 -5.46 17.63
C ARG A 176 14.28 -5.91 16.83
N THR A 177 14.45 -6.86 15.92
CA THR A 177 13.32 -7.46 15.18
C THR A 177 12.37 -8.18 16.13
N GLN A 178 12.91 -8.93 17.10
CA GLN A 178 12.10 -9.57 18.14
C GLN A 178 11.40 -8.54 19.05
N GLU A 179 12.08 -7.46 19.46
CA GLU A 179 11.48 -6.38 20.27
C GLU A 179 10.26 -5.73 19.57
N GLU A 180 10.30 -5.53 18.25
CA GLU A 180 9.18 -4.98 17.47
C GLU A 180 8.06 -6.02 17.24
N LEU A 181 8.41 -7.30 17.03
CA LEU A 181 7.44 -8.40 16.93
C LEU A 181 6.67 -8.62 18.24
N ASP A 182 7.37 -8.64 19.38
CA ASP A 182 6.78 -8.82 20.71
C ASP A 182 5.90 -7.62 21.08
N PHE A 183 6.30 -6.40 20.73
CA PHE A 183 5.49 -5.20 20.90
C PHE A 183 4.19 -5.25 20.09
N ASP A 184 4.25 -5.65 18.80
CA ASP A 184 3.05 -5.75 17.98
C ASP A 184 2.14 -6.92 18.43
N LYS A 185 2.71 -8.09 18.79
CA LYS A 185 1.97 -9.22 19.39
C LYS A 185 1.27 -8.84 20.71
N ALA A 186 1.78 -7.84 21.44
CA ALA A 186 1.18 -7.33 22.67
C ALA A 186 0.21 -6.13 22.45
N LYS A 187 0.29 -5.46 21.29
CA LYS A 187 -0.52 -4.27 20.96
C LYS A 187 -1.80 -4.61 20.20
N TYR A 188 -1.76 -5.60 19.31
CA TYR A 188 -2.88 -5.95 18.43
C TYR A 188 -3.54 -7.27 18.87
N PRO A 189 -4.77 -7.58 18.41
CA PRO A 189 -5.44 -8.83 18.72
C PRO A 189 -4.63 -10.07 18.34
N SER A 190 -4.88 -11.13 19.10
CA SER A 190 -4.25 -12.45 18.98
C SER A 190 -4.30 -13.01 17.55
N LEU A 191 -3.20 -13.63 17.13
CA LEU A 191 -3.05 -14.29 15.83
C LEU A 191 -3.65 -15.71 15.79
N ASP A 192 -4.37 -16.11 16.85
CA ASP A 192 -5.06 -17.40 16.89
C ASP A 192 -6.18 -17.50 15.84
N PRO A 193 -6.55 -18.72 15.40
CA PRO A 193 -7.56 -18.90 14.37
C PRO A 193 -8.92 -18.27 14.67
N GLN A 194 -9.36 -18.26 15.94
CA GLN A 194 -10.71 -17.85 16.31
C GLN A 194 -10.83 -16.32 16.39
N ALA A 195 -9.84 -15.64 16.97
CA ALA A 195 -9.77 -14.18 16.99
C ALA A 195 -9.69 -13.60 15.57
N GLN A 196 -8.81 -14.14 14.72
CA GLN A 196 -8.67 -13.67 13.34
C GLN A 196 -9.92 -13.94 12.49
N ASP A 197 -10.65 -15.03 12.72
CA ASP A 197 -11.90 -15.33 12.00
C ASP A 197 -13.05 -14.39 12.42
N ASP A 198 -13.16 -14.01 13.70
CA ASP A 198 -14.13 -12.99 14.17
C ASP A 198 -13.83 -11.60 13.56
N ILE A 199 -12.55 -11.20 13.55
CA ILE A 199 -12.09 -9.96 12.89
C ILE A 199 -12.49 -9.94 11.41
N VAL A 200 -12.24 -11.03 10.68
CA VAL A 200 -12.61 -11.15 9.26
C VAL A 200 -14.13 -11.15 9.07
N GLN A 201 -14.91 -11.80 9.95
CA GLN A 201 -16.36 -11.80 9.88
C GLN A 201 -16.95 -10.40 10.10
N LYS A 202 -16.52 -9.69 11.15
CA LYS A 202 -16.96 -8.31 11.43
C LYS A 202 -16.51 -7.32 10.34
N TYR A 203 -15.32 -7.49 9.79
CA TYR A 203 -14.83 -6.68 8.66
C TYR A 203 -15.69 -6.86 7.39
N ARG A 204 -16.14 -8.09 7.10
CA ARG A 204 -17.07 -8.35 5.98
C ARG A 204 -18.46 -7.76 6.25
N ALA A 205 -18.95 -7.81 7.49
CA ALA A 205 -20.19 -7.11 7.88
C ALA A 205 -20.06 -5.57 7.78
N LEU A 206 -18.89 -5.00 8.09
CA LEU A 206 -18.59 -3.58 7.85
C LEU A 206 -18.62 -3.25 6.34
N HIS A 207 -18.08 -4.12 5.48
CA HIS A 207 -18.17 -3.93 4.03
C HIS A 207 -19.63 -3.87 3.55
N ASP A 208 -20.49 -4.77 4.02
CA ASP A 208 -21.92 -4.77 3.68
C ASP A 208 -22.60 -3.45 4.13
N ARG A 209 -22.28 -2.95 5.34
CA ARG A 209 -22.73 -1.63 5.82
C ARG A 209 -22.26 -0.49 4.89
N ILE A 210 -21.02 -0.53 4.41
CA ILE A 210 -20.42 0.46 3.50
C ILE A 210 -21.07 0.42 2.10
N GLU A 211 -21.46 -0.75 1.59
CA GLU A 211 -22.25 -0.85 0.34
C GLU A 211 -23.67 -0.32 0.52
N VAL A 212 -24.34 -0.62 1.64
CA VAL A 212 -25.70 -0.16 1.96
C VAL A 212 -25.77 1.35 2.19
N GLU A 213 -24.77 1.96 2.82
CA GLU A 213 -24.63 3.42 2.88
C GLU A 213 -24.23 4.06 1.54
N GLY A 214 -23.96 3.25 0.51
CA GLY A 214 -23.63 3.73 -0.83
C GLY A 214 -22.29 4.45 -0.92
N LEU A 215 -21.36 4.23 0.02
CA LEU A 215 -20.12 5.03 0.13
C LEU A 215 -19.14 4.80 -1.03
N TYR A 216 -19.31 3.75 -1.82
CA TYR A 216 -18.60 3.60 -3.10
C TYR A 216 -19.10 4.57 -4.20
N THR A 217 -20.27 5.20 -4.05
CA THR A 217 -20.85 6.05 -5.11
C THR A 217 -20.15 7.41 -5.18
N CYS A 218 -19.57 7.71 -6.35
CA CYS A 218 -18.96 9.01 -6.61
C CYS A 218 -20.03 10.04 -7.02
N ASN A 219 -20.32 10.99 -6.14
CA ASN A 219 -21.07 12.19 -6.51
C ASN A 219 -20.13 13.18 -7.23
N TYR A 220 -20.20 13.22 -8.56
CA TYR A 220 -19.31 14.05 -9.38
C TYR A 220 -19.40 15.55 -9.06
N TRP A 221 -20.56 16.06 -8.62
CA TRP A 221 -20.73 17.47 -8.31
C TRP A 221 -20.01 17.88 -7.02
N THR A 222 -20.24 17.14 -5.93
CA THR A 222 -19.61 17.42 -4.63
C THR A 222 -18.14 16.97 -4.58
N GLY A 223 -17.78 15.90 -5.30
CA GLY A 223 -16.43 15.32 -5.32
C GLY A 223 -15.47 15.95 -6.33
N TYR A 224 -15.96 16.42 -7.49
CA TYR A 224 -15.11 16.96 -8.56
C TYR A 224 -15.57 18.30 -9.14
N GLY A 225 -16.84 18.70 -9.03
CA GLY A 225 -17.32 19.99 -9.56
C GLY A 225 -16.57 21.19 -8.97
N VAL A 226 -16.38 21.20 -7.66
CA VAL A 226 -15.57 22.20 -6.94
C VAL A 226 -14.09 22.10 -7.31
N GLU A 227 -13.58 20.88 -7.55
CA GLU A 227 -12.18 20.65 -7.90
C GLU A 227 -11.86 21.14 -9.32
N CYS A 228 -12.73 20.90 -10.29
CA CYS A 228 -12.62 21.47 -11.64
C CYS A 228 -12.57 23.00 -11.62
N LEU A 229 -13.28 23.66 -10.70
CA LEU A 229 -13.17 25.10 -10.49
C LEU A 229 -11.79 25.49 -9.91
N ARG A 230 -11.29 24.75 -8.90
CA ARG A 230 -9.92 24.98 -8.36
C ARG A 230 -8.85 24.76 -9.43
N PHE A 231 -8.96 23.73 -10.25
CA PHE A 231 -8.02 23.43 -11.33
C PHE A 231 -8.03 24.54 -12.39
N SER A 232 -9.23 24.98 -12.79
CA SER A 232 -9.40 26.08 -13.77
C SER A 232 -8.83 27.39 -13.25
N LEU A 233 -9.06 27.71 -11.97
CA LEU A 233 -8.52 28.90 -11.31
C LEU A 233 -6.99 28.84 -11.21
N ALA A 234 -6.42 27.71 -10.77
CA ALA A 234 -4.97 27.53 -10.70
C ALA A 234 -4.32 27.65 -12.09
N PHE A 235 -4.89 27.02 -13.12
CA PHE A 235 -4.38 27.12 -14.48
C PHE A 235 -4.50 28.55 -15.06
N ALA A 236 -5.61 29.25 -14.79
CA ALA A 236 -5.79 30.64 -15.19
C ALA A 236 -4.78 31.59 -14.50
N LEU A 237 -4.53 31.40 -13.20
CA LEU A 237 -3.53 32.16 -12.45
C LEU A 237 -2.10 31.88 -12.96
N PHE A 238 -1.78 30.62 -13.26
CA PHE A 238 -0.52 30.25 -13.92
C PHE A 238 -0.34 31.00 -15.26
N LEU A 239 -1.33 30.93 -16.16
CA LEU A 239 -1.27 31.60 -17.46
C LEU A 239 -1.21 33.13 -17.33
N LEU A 240 -1.91 33.71 -16.35
CA LEU A 240 -1.86 35.15 -16.07
C LEU A 240 -0.46 35.58 -15.64
N CYS A 241 0.13 34.93 -14.61
CA CYS A 241 1.48 35.23 -14.15
C CYS A 241 2.54 34.97 -15.21
N LEU A 242 2.39 33.91 -16.03
CA LEU A 242 3.29 33.63 -17.16
C LEU A 242 3.23 34.77 -18.19
N ARG A 243 2.01 35.25 -18.52
CA ARG A 243 1.78 36.33 -19.50
C ARG A 243 2.23 37.71 -19.02
N THR A 244 2.17 38.00 -17.72
CA THR A 244 2.68 39.26 -17.15
C THR A 244 4.19 39.26 -16.89
N GLY A 245 4.88 38.15 -17.20
CA GLY A 245 6.32 38.01 -16.97
C GLY A 245 6.71 37.68 -15.52
N TRP A 246 5.75 37.34 -14.67
CA TRP A 246 5.95 36.92 -13.29
C TRP A 246 6.33 35.43 -13.22
N TYR A 247 7.39 35.05 -13.95
CA TYR A 247 7.73 33.66 -14.25
C TYR A 247 7.89 32.80 -12.99
N ILE A 248 8.63 33.27 -11.98
CA ILE A 248 8.84 32.53 -10.73
C ILE A 248 7.52 32.37 -9.96
N THR A 249 6.68 33.41 -9.90
CA THR A 249 5.36 33.34 -9.24
C THR A 249 4.42 32.37 -9.96
N ALA A 250 4.50 32.26 -11.29
CA ALA A 250 3.71 31.32 -12.08
C ALA A 250 4.00 29.84 -11.75
N ALA A 251 5.15 29.53 -11.16
CA ALA A 251 5.50 28.17 -10.73
C ALA A 251 4.56 27.63 -9.63
N PHE A 252 4.11 28.50 -8.72
CA PHE A 252 3.30 28.13 -7.57
C PHE A 252 1.90 27.59 -7.95
N PRO A 253 1.07 28.30 -8.73
CA PRO A 253 -0.24 27.78 -9.13
C PRO A 253 -0.14 26.57 -10.08
N LEU A 254 0.92 26.45 -10.88
CA LEU A 254 1.15 25.24 -11.70
C LEU A 254 1.52 24.03 -10.84
N GLY A 255 2.42 24.20 -9.86
CA GLY A 255 2.77 23.15 -8.91
C GLY A 255 1.58 22.74 -8.05
N PHE A 256 0.75 23.70 -7.61
CA PHE A 256 -0.49 23.43 -6.87
C PHE A 256 -1.50 22.68 -7.74
N LEU A 257 -1.65 23.03 -9.03
CA LEU A 257 -2.47 22.27 -9.97
C LEU A 257 -1.99 20.81 -10.05
N TRP A 258 -0.70 20.55 -10.19
CA TRP A 258 -0.16 19.18 -10.22
C TRP A 258 -0.30 18.42 -8.91
N HIS A 259 -0.19 19.08 -7.76
CA HIS A 259 -0.48 18.51 -6.45
C HIS A 259 -1.94 18.05 -6.38
N GLN A 260 -2.88 18.90 -6.78
CA GLN A 260 -4.32 18.60 -6.77
C GLN A 260 -4.73 17.53 -7.80
N LEU A 261 -4.12 17.54 -9.00
CA LEU A 261 -4.41 16.56 -10.05
C LEU A 261 -3.92 15.14 -9.72
N ALA A 262 -2.88 15.00 -8.86
CA ALA A 262 -2.39 13.69 -8.44
C ALA A 262 -3.45 12.87 -7.70
N PHE A 263 -4.30 13.52 -6.89
CA PHE A 263 -5.44 12.87 -6.24
C PHE A 263 -6.46 12.33 -7.24
N VAL A 264 -6.73 13.04 -8.34
CA VAL A 264 -7.63 12.56 -9.41
C VAL A 264 -7.06 11.34 -10.11
N VAL A 265 -5.73 11.30 -10.32
CA VAL A 265 -5.04 10.12 -10.86
C VAL A 265 -5.17 8.93 -9.92
N HIS A 266 -4.96 9.15 -8.62
CA HIS A 266 -5.06 8.16 -7.55
C HIS A 266 -6.48 7.54 -7.50
N ASP A 267 -7.51 8.39 -7.34
CA ASP A 267 -8.92 7.96 -7.29
C ASP A 267 -9.32 7.15 -8.54
N ALA A 268 -8.93 7.61 -9.73
CA ALA A 268 -9.27 6.98 -10.99
C ALA A 268 -8.48 5.68 -11.25
N ALA A 269 -7.18 5.65 -10.90
CA ALA A 269 -6.39 4.44 -11.01
C ALA A 269 -6.87 3.36 -10.02
N HIS A 270 -7.47 3.72 -8.88
CA HIS A 270 -8.14 2.82 -7.94
C HIS A 270 -9.61 2.51 -8.28
N MET A 271 -10.11 2.94 -9.43
CA MET A 271 -11.48 2.71 -9.88
C MET A 271 -12.58 3.39 -9.02
N GLY A 272 -12.24 4.40 -8.24
CA GLY A 272 -13.16 5.12 -7.35
C GLY A 272 -14.02 6.21 -8.03
N VAL A 273 -13.90 6.43 -9.34
CA VAL A 273 -14.59 7.53 -10.04
C VAL A 273 -15.87 7.07 -10.73
N THR A 274 -15.78 6.09 -11.64
CA THR A 274 -16.96 5.49 -12.32
C THR A 274 -17.07 3.98 -12.09
N HIS A 275 -16.08 3.35 -11.47
CA HIS A 275 -15.91 1.89 -11.33
C HIS A 275 -15.76 1.14 -12.68
N ASN A 276 -15.73 1.84 -13.82
CA ASN A 276 -15.57 1.25 -15.15
C ASN A 276 -14.08 1.24 -15.54
N PHE A 277 -13.52 0.03 -15.67
CA PHE A 277 -12.09 -0.20 -15.94
C PHE A 277 -11.51 0.71 -17.04
N TYR A 278 -12.22 0.88 -18.15
CA TYR A 278 -11.72 1.67 -19.27
C TYR A 278 -11.83 3.18 -19.00
N ILE A 279 -12.93 3.65 -18.42
CA ILE A 279 -13.15 5.08 -18.21
C ILE A 279 -12.13 5.63 -17.20
N ASP A 280 -12.04 5.02 -16.02
CA ASP A 280 -11.18 5.57 -14.98
C ASP A 280 -9.69 5.34 -15.30
N SER A 281 -9.32 4.23 -15.95
CA SER A 281 -7.93 4.07 -16.43
C SER A 281 -7.56 5.09 -17.51
N THR A 282 -8.50 5.45 -18.42
CA THR A 282 -8.26 6.50 -19.41
C THR A 282 -8.14 7.87 -18.76
N LEU A 283 -9.00 8.17 -17.77
CA LEU A 283 -8.96 9.40 -16.98
C LEU A 283 -7.63 9.53 -16.22
N ALA A 284 -7.20 8.46 -15.53
CA ALA A 284 -5.93 8.40 -14.81
C ALA A 284 -4.74 8.62 -15.75
N MET A 285 -4.65 7.89 -16.87
CA MET A 285 -3.59 8.08 -17.86
C MET A 285 -3.61 9.47 -18.50
N PHE A 286 -4.79 10.03 -18.77
CA PHE A 286 -4.91 11.37 -19.36
C PHE A 286 -4.38 12.44 -18.39
N VAL A 287 -4.88 12.47 -17.16
CA VAL A 287 -4.46 13.45 -16.16
C VAL A 287 -2.99 13.24 -15.77
N ALA A 288 -2.54 12.00 -15.59
CA ALA A 288 -1.16 11.70 -15.26
C ALA A 288 -0.21 12.10 -16.39
N SER A 289 -0.38 11.55 -17.60
CA SER A 289 0.62 11.68 -18.67
C SER A 289 0.49 12.99 -19.44
N TYR A 290 -0.71 13.45 -19.81
CA TYR A 290 -0.87 14.65 -20.64
C TYR A 290 -0.80 15.94 -19.81
N CYS A 291 -1.36 15.94 -18.60
CA CYS A 291 -1.38 17.12 -17.73
C CYS A 291 -0.23 17.15 -16.70
N GLY A 292 0.22 15.99 -16.22
CA GLY A 292 1.21 15.88 -15.14
C GLY A 292 2.61 15.36 -15.50
N GLY A 293 2.81 14.78 -16.69
CA GLY A 293 4.07 14.13 -17.08
C GLY A 293 4.39 12.83 -16.34
N LEU A 294 3.40 12.18 -15.71
CA LEU A 294 3.55 10.93 -14.95
C LEU A 294 2.91 9.73 -15.68
N SER A 295 3.35 8.52 -15.35
CA SER A 295 2.70 7.28 -15.79
C SER A 295 1.80 6.75 -14.67
N ALA A 296 0.49 6.74 -14.91
CA ALA A 296 -0.49 6.10 -14.05
C ALA A 296 -0.36 4.57 -14.09
N CYS A 297 0.07 4.00 -15.23
CA CYS A 297 0.26 2.56 -15.36
C CYS A 297 1.50 2.03 -14.62
N TRP A 298 2.59 2.80 -14.56
CA TRP A 298 3.71 2.53 -13.65
C TRP A 298 3.23 2.58 -12.19
N TRP A 299 2.62 3.70 -11.80
CA TRP A 299 2.15 3.91 -10.43
C TRP A 299 1.21 2.78 -9.99
N LYS A 300 0.25 2.40 -10.84
CA LYS A 300 -0.68 1.29 -10.59
C LYS A 300 0.00 -0.09 -10.52
N GLN A 301 1.13 -0.32 -11.18
CA GLN A 301 1.90 -1.57 -11.00
C GLN A 301 2.64 -1.59 -9.65
N ASN A 302 3.14 -0.43 -9.21
CA ASN A 302 3.89 -0.26 -7.96
C ASN A 302 2.95 -0.35 -6.74
N HIS A 303 1.95 0.50 -6.74
CA HIS A 303 1.10 0.79 -5.58
C HIS A 303 0.09 -0.34 -5.28
N ASN A 304 -0.29 -1.14 -6.28
CA ASN A 304 -1.05 -2.38 -6.03
C ASN A 304 -0.22 -3.47 -5.32
N VAL A 305 1.12 -3.40 -5.36
CA VAL A 305 1.95 -4.27 -4.51
C VAL A 305 2.03 -3.68 -3.10
N HIS A 306 2.33 -2.38 -2.98
CA HIS A 306 2.31 -1.65 -1.70
C HIS A 306 1.06 -1.95 -0.86
N HIS A 307 -0.15 -1.94 -1.43
CA HIS A 307 -1.37 -2.27 -0.66
C HIS A 307 -1.49 -3.71 -0.13
N LEU A 308 -0.80 -4.70 -0.72
CA LEU A 308 -0.91 -6.11 -0.32
C LEU A 308 0.16 -6.48 0.72
N VAL A 309 1.31 -5.80 0.64
CA VAL A 309 2.50 -6.04 1.47
C VAL A 309 2.94 -4.79 2.21
N THR A 310 2.01 -3.88 2.53
CA THR A 310 2.27 -2.56 3.10
C THR A 310 3.29 -2.58 4.24
N ASN A 311 4.28 -1.69 4.15
CA ASN A 311 5.38 -1.49 5.09
C ASN A 311 6.32 -2.71 5.29
N SER A 312 6.28 -3.71 4.40
CA SER A 312 7.14 -4.90 4.45
C SER A 312 8.50 -4.65 3.74
N PRO A 313 9.65 -4.70 4.46
CA PRO A 313 10.94 -4.23 3.93
C PRO A 313 11.46 -4.89 2.64
N GLU A 314 11.14 -6.17 2.37
CA GLU A 314 11.55 -6.91 1.16
C GLU A 314 10.54 -6.86 0.01
N HIS A 315 9.34 -6.36 0.27
CA HIS A 315 8.17 -6.61 -0.58
C HIS A 315 7.42 -5.33 -0.98
N ASP A 316 7.49 -4.26 -0.20
CA ASP A 316 6.80 -3.00 -0.46
C ASP A 316 7.69 -1.97 -1.20
N PRO A 317 7.47 -1.75 -2.52
CA PRO A 317 8.31 -0.87 -3.32
C PRO A 317 8.15 0.62 -3.01
N ASP A 318 7.18 1.02 -2.18
CA ASP A 318 6.97 2.40 -1.75
C ASP A 318 7.76 2.74 -0.46
N ILE A 319 8.47 1.79 0.17
CA ILE A 319 9.46 2.03 1.25
C ILE A 319 10.91 1.68 0.89
N GLU A 320 11.16 1.03 -0.25
CA GLU A 320 12.50 0.61 -0.70
C GLU A 320 13.35 1.80 -1.20
N HIS A 321 13.86 2.59 -0.26
CA HIS A 321 14.44 3.93 -0.51
C HIS A 321 15.97 4.02 -0.31
N MET A 322 16.64 2.88 -0.13
CA MET A 322 18.09 2.80 -0.03
C MET A 322 18.78 3.34 -1.29
N PRO A 323 19.86 4.14 -1.19
CA PRO A 323 20.65 4.45 0.02
C PRO A 323 20.18 5.69 0.81
N PHE A 324 19.06 6.33 0.45
CA PHE A 324 18.68 7.65 0.96
C PHE A 324 17.92 7.62 2.29
N PHE A 325 17.02 6.64 2.45
CA PHE A 325 16.21 6.47 3.66
C PHE A 325 16.22 5.02 4.12
N ALA A 326 16.22 4.82 5.44
CA ALA A 326 16.07 3.52 6.10
C ALA A 326 14.96 3.63 7.14
N ILE A 327 13.82 3.00 6.85
CA ILE A 327 12.56 3.13 7.59
C ILE A 327 12.42 2.03 8.66
N SER A 328 12.88 0.81 8.33
CA SER A 328 13.11 -0.31 9.24
C SER A 328 14.61 -0.45 9.53
N HIS A 329 14.97 -0.95 10.72
CA HIS A 329 16.34 -1.37 11.03
C HIS A 329 16.82 -2.52 10.12
N ARG A 330 15.91 -3.24 9.46
CA ARG A 330 16.23 -4.31 8.49
C ARG A 330 16.91 -3.79 7.21
N PHE A 331 16.85 -2.49 6.93
CA PHE A 331 17.65 -1.83 5.88
C PHE A 331 19.10 -1.50 6.30
N LEU A 332 19.49 -1.79 7.55
CA LEU A 332 20.88 -1.68 8.03
C LEU A 332 21.71 -2.95 7.72
N GLU A 333 21.11 -3.89 6.98
CA GLU A 333 21.77 -5.06 6.37
C GLU A 333 21.59 -5.06 4.84
N ASN A 334 22.09 -6.10 4.17
CA ASN A 334 21.94 -6.27 2.72
C ASN A 334 20.60 -6.94 2.39
N LEU A 335 19.56 -6.13 2.22
CA LEU A 335 18.18 -6.60 1.99
C LEU A 335 17.87 -6.74 0.49
N THR A 336 17.19 -7.81 0.07
CA THR A 336 16.88 -8.05 -1.36
C THR A 336 15.42 -7.76 -1.67
N SER A 337 15.20 -6.78 -2.55
CA SER A 337 13.88 -6.41 -3.04
C SER A 337 13.30 -7.52 -3.92
N SER A 338 12.18 -8.10 -3.50
CA SER A 338 11.37 -9.01 -4.33
C SER A 338 10.57 -8.28 -5.42
N TYR A 339 10.40 -6.96 -5.29
CA TYR A 339 9.75 -6.17 -6.32
C TYR A 339 10.73 -5.73 -7.42
N TYR A 340 11.84 -5.09 -7.08
CA TYR A 340 12.82 -4.62 -8.07
C TYR A 340 13.88 -5.67 -8.45
N ASN A 341 13.95 -6.81 -7.76
CA ASN A 341 14.93 -7.89 -7.96
C ASN A 341 16.40 -7.42 -7.86
N PHE A 342 16.71 -6.57 -6.87
CA PHE A 342 18.09 -6.21 -6.53
C PHE A 342 18.31 -6.16 -5.02
N THR A 343 19.56 -6.36 -4.59
CA THR A 343 19.97 -6.21 -3.19
C THR A 343 20.28 -4.75 -2.89
N MET A 344 19.45 -4.13 -2.06
CA MET A 344 19.74 -2.87 -1.38
C MET A 344 20.89 -3.10 -0.40
N LYS A 345 21.99 -2.36 -0.55
CA LYS A 345 23.21 -2.55 0.25
C LYS A 345 23.33 -1.48 1.32
N TYR A 346 23.61 -1.90 2.55
CA TYR A 346 24.06 -1.00 3.60
C TYR A 346 25.58 -0.76 3.47
N ASP A 347 25.95 -0.05 2.40
CA ASP A 347 27.34 0.33 2.14
C ASP A 347 27.74 1.65 2.83
N ALA A 348 28.99 2.09 2.62
CA ALA A 348 29.52 3.31 3.23
C ALA A 348 28.76 4.59 2.82
N PHE A 349 28.17 4.65 1.61
CA PHE A 349 27.36 5.78 1.17
C PHE A 349 25.96 5.72 1.79
N ALA A 350 25.34 4.54 1.84
CA ALA A 350 24.09 4.34 2.58
C ALA A 350 24.24 4.74 4.05
N LYS A 351 25.29 4.25 4.74
CA LYS A 351 25.57 4.62 6.13
C LYS A 351 25.77 6.13 6.32
N PHE A 352 26.44 6.81 5.39
CA PHE A 352 26.56 8.28 5.43
C PHE A 352 25.20 8.98 5.27
N MET A 353 24.42 8.62 4.26
CA MET A 353 23.13 9.25 3.97
C MET A 353 22.09 8.99 5.07
N ILE A 354 22.01 7.77 5.60
CA ILE A 354 21.11 7.37 6.70
C ILE A 354 21.41 8.17 7.97
N ASN A 355 22.69 8.41 8.29
CA ASN A 355 23.06 9.24 9.44
C ASN A 355 22.59 10.70 9.34
N ILE A 356 22.35 11.21 8.11
CA ILE A 356 21.85 12.57 7.87
C ILE A 356 20.40 12.60 7.36
N GLN A 357 19.67 11.46 7.38
CA GLN A 357 18.36 11.35 6.71
C GLN A 357 17.31 12.32 7.27
N HIS A 358 17.38 12.63 8.56
CA HIS A 358 16.52 13.60 9.22
C HIS A 358 16.71 15.05 8.73
N TYR A 359 17.91 15.41 8.25
CA TYR A 359 18.17 16.70 7.60
C TYR A 359 17.85 16.68 6.09
N THR A 360 18.06 15.55 5.42
CA THR A 360 17.92 15.44 3.95
C THR A 360 16.51 15.05 3.49
N TYR A 361 15.64 14.56 4.38
CA TYR A 361 14.27 14.14 4.09
C TYR A 361 13.47 15.19 3.30
N TYR A 362 13.16 16.35 3.89
CA TYR A 362 12.40 17.38 3.17
C TYR A 362 13.09 17.89 1.89
N PRO A 363 14.41 18.19 1.88
CA PRO A 363 15.13 18.51 0.64
C PRO A 363 14.93 17.47 -0.47
N ILE A 364 15.06 16.17 -0.17
CA ILE A 364 14.85 15.10 -1.16
C ILE A 364 13.38 15.02 -1.59
N MET A 365 12.41 15.21 -0.68
CA MET A 365 10.99 15.27 -1.03
C MET A 365 10.67 16.42 -2.02
N THR A 366 11.40 17.55 -1.99
CA THR A 366 11.22 18.62 -3.00
C THR A 366 11.65 18.22 -4.42
N VAL A 367 12.47 17.18 -4.57
CA VAL A 367 12.90 16.64 -5.87
C VAL A 367 12.32 15.25 -6.19
N GLY A 368 11.50 14.67 -5.30
CA GLY A 368 10.90 13.34 -5.47
C GLY A 368 10.19 13.15 -6.81
N ARG A 369 9.49 14.18 -7.30
CA ARG A 369 8.80 14.18 -8.60
C ARG A 369 9.72 13.83 -9.79
N PHE A 370 11.00 14.20 -9.75
CA PHE A 370 11.95 13.85 -10.82
C PHE A 370 12.28 12.35 -10.84
N ASN A 371 12.27 11.67 -9.69
CA ASN A 371 12.37 10.21 -9.65
C ASN A 371 11.10 9.54 -10.21
N LEU A 372 9.91 10.12 -9.98
CA LEU A 372 8.66 9.63 -10.58
C LEU A 372 8.68 9.72 -12.12
N TYR A 373 9.25 10.78 -12.70
CA TYR A 373 9.48 10.84 -14.16
C TYR A 373 10.43 9.74 -14.64
N ARG A 374 11.56 9.52 -13.93
CA ARG A 374 12.52 8.46 -14.25
C ARG A 374 11.87 7.08 -14.23
N LEU A 375 11.08 6.79 -13.20
CA LEU A 375 10.37 5.53 -13.01
C LEU A 375 9.30 5.30 -14.09
N GLY A 376 8.46 6.31 -14.35
CA GLY A 376 7.45 6.26 -15.41
C GLY A 376 8.06 6.05 -16.80
N TRP A 377 9.13 6.77 -17.15
CA TRP A 377 9.84 6.55 -18.41
C TRP A 377 10.52 5.18 -18.48
N ALA A 378 11.14 4.70 -17.39
CA ALA A 378 11.75 3.37 -17.36
C ALA A 378 10.70 2.26 -17.61
N TYR A 379 9.55 2.32 -16.94
CA TYR A 379 8.41 1.43 -17.16
C TYR A 379 7.93 1.44 -18.62
N LEU A 380 7.78 2.64 -19.21
CA LEU A 380 7.32 2.82 -20.58
C LEU A 380 8.35 2.35 -21.63
N PHE A 381 9.65 2.53 -21.41
CA PHE A 381 10.70 2.09 -22.35
C PHE A 381 11.01 0.60 -22.23
N LEU A 382 11.21 0.08 -21.01
CA LEU A 382 11.37 -1.36 -20.76
C LEU A 382 10.10 -2.15 -21.10
N GLY A 383 8.95 -1.47 -21.18
CA GLY A 383 7.67 -2.04 -21.56
C GLY A 383 7.16 -3.03 -20.53
N GLN A 384 7.23 -2.64 -19.25
CA GLN A 384 6.80 -3.43 -18.10
C GLN A 384 5.26 -3.48 -17.96
N GLY A 385 4.55 -2.60 -18.66
CA GLY A 385 3.09 -2.57 -18.71
C GLY A 385 2.45 -3.62 -19.64
N PRO A 386 1.12 -3.78 -19.59
CA PRO A 386 0.39 -4.83 -20.32
C PRO A 386 0.62 -4.77 -21.83
N ARG A 387 1.19 -5.85 -22.40
CA ARG A 387 1.43 -6.00 -23.85
C ARG A 387 0.32 -6.74 -24.59
N LYS A 388 -0.70 -7.22 -23.87
CA LYS A 388 -1.81 -8.05 -24.36
C LYS A 388 -3.07 -7.80 -23.51
N GLY A 389 -4.20 -8.40 -23.89
CA GLY A 389 -5.46 -8.28 -23.16
C GLY A 389 -6.10 -6.90 -23.31
N GLN A 390 -7.01 -6.53 -22.41
CA GLN A 390 -7.82 -5.32 -22.53
C GLN A 390 -7.02 -4.01 -22.42
N ALA A 391 -5.86 -4.05 -21.76
CA ALA A 391 -5.00 -2.89 -21.49
C ALA A 391 -3.82 -2.73 -22.47
N TRP A 392 -3.76 -3.51 -23.57
CA TRP A 392 -2.61 -3.54 -24.49
C TRP A 392 -2.17 -2.18 -25.05
N TRP A 393 -3.11 -1.24 -25.17
CA TRP A 393 -2.91 0.07 -25.76
C TRP A 393 -2.45 1.13 -24.76
N PHE A 394 -2.55 0.86 -23.45
CA PHE A 394 -2.29 1.84 -22.37
C PHE A 394 -0.87 2.44 -22.49
N ARG A 395 0.15 1.57 -22.70
CA ARG A 395 1.55 1.98 -22.90
C ARG A 395 1.71 3.03 -24.02
N TYR A 396 1.01 2.86 -25.13
CA TYR A 396 1.11 3.76 -26.28
C TYR A 396 0.39 5.10 -26.02
N PHE A 397 -0.76 5.06 -25.33
CA PHE A 397 -1.50 6.25 -24.92
C PHE A 397 -0.70 7.09 -23.91
N GLU A 398 -0.05 6.47 -22.93
CA GLU A 398 0.84 7.18 -22.00
C GLU A 398 2.10 7.74 -22.70
N ILE A 399 2.70 7.02 -23.66
CA ILE A 399 3.83 7.56 -24.45
C ILE A 399 3.42 8.80 -25.24
N VAL A 400 2.23 8.80 -25.88
CA VAL A 400 1.70 9.98 -26.57
C VAL A 400 1.42 11.11 -25.57
N GLY A 401 0.86 10.81 -24.40
CA GLY A 401 0.62 11.78 -23.34
C GLY A 401 1.90 12.43 -22.80
N GLN A 402 2.94 11.62 -22.56
CA GLN A 402 4.26 12.09 -22.15
C GLN A 402 4.90 13.01 -23.20
N LEU A 403 4.88 12.61 -24.49
CA LEU A 403 5.40 13.44 -25.58
C LEU A 403 4.63 14.76 -25.71
N PHE A 404 3.30 14.74 -25.53
CA PHE A 404 2.47 15.93 -25.45
C PHE A 404 2.86 16.83 -24.25
N PHE A 405 3.01 16.26 -23.05
CA PHE A 405 3.41 16.98 -21.84
C PHE A 405 4.77 17.67 -22.00
N TRP A 406 5.81 16.96 -22.41
CA TRP A 406 7.13 17.55 -22.57
C TRP A 406 7.18 18.57 -23.73
N THR A 407 6.27 18.47 -24.70
CA THR A 407 6.07 19.51 -25.72
C THR A 407 5.42 20.77 -25.13
N TRP A 408 4.30 20.70 -24.41
CA TRP A 408 3.68 21.93 -23.89
C TRP A 408 4.42 22.50 -22.68
N PHE A 409 4.85 21.68 -21.73
CA PHE A 409 5.57 22.13 -20.55
C PHE A 409 7.04 22.46 -20.88
N GLY A 410 7.80 21.50 -21.40
CA GLY A 410 9.23 21.66 -21.65
C GLY A 410 9.52 22.65 -22.78
N TYR A 411 8.89 22.47 -23.95
CA TYR A 411 9.15 23.33 -25.10
C TYR A 411 8.34 24.64 -25.08
N LEU A 412 7.01 24.62 -24.95
CA LEU A 412 6.22 25.85 -25.05
C LEU A 412 6.36 26.74 -23.79
N VAL A 413 6.14 26.20 -22.58
CA VAL A 413 6.24 27.02 -21.35
C VAL A 413 7.70 27.33 -21.01
N VAL A 414 8.53 26.32 -20.72
CA VAL A 414 9.88 26.55 -20.18
C VAL A 414 10.82 27.13 -21.24
N TYR A 415 10.92 26.54 -22.44
CA TYR A 415 11.88 27.00 -23.45
C TYR A 415 11.40 28.22 -24.26
N LYS A 416 10.13 28.29 -24.68
CA LYS A 416 9.63 29.40 -25.53
C LYS A 416 9.09 30.59 -24.75
N SER A 417 8.40 30.40 -23.61
CA SER A 417 7.76 31.50 -22.88
C SER A 417 8.63 32.14 -21.78
N ILE A 418 9.54 31.40 -21.14
CA ILE A 418 10.38 31.95 -20.05
C ILE A 418 11.76 32.40 -20.60
N PRO A 419 12.16 33.67 -20.43
CA PRO A 419 13.48 34.18 -20.82
C PRO A 419 14.52 33.97 -19.71
N GLY A 420 15.76 33.67 -20.09
CA GLY A 420 16.90 33.51 -19.18
C GLY A 420 17.00 32.12 -18.53
N ALA A 421 18.21 31.56 -18.48
CA ALA A 421 18.43 30.20 -17.98
C ALA A 421 18.06 30.04 -16.49
N TRP A 422 18.39 31.03 -15.66
CA TRP A 422 18.08 31.00 -14.22
C TRP A 422 16.57 31.00 -13.93
N ASN A 423 15.79 31.82 -14.66
CA ASN A 423 14.34 31.86 -14.50
C ASN A 423 13.70 30.52 -14.85
N ARG A 424 14.19 29.85 -15.91
CA ARG A 424 13.75 28.50 -16.30
C ARG A 424 14.06 27.47 -15.21
N PHE A 425 15.29 27.48 -14.69
CA PHE A 425 15.72 26.60 -13.61
C PHE A 425 14.87 26.81 -12.35
N ALA A 426 14.74 28.06 -11.87
CA ALA A 426 13.95 28.39 -10.69
C ALA A 426 12.46 28.01 -10.86
N PHE A 427 11.86 28.29 -12.01
CA PHE A 427 10.47 27.91 -12.32
C PHE A 427 10.27 26.39 -12.29
N VAL A 428 11.18 25.62 -12.91
CA VAL A 428 11.12 24.14 -12.88
C VAL A 428 11.28 23.63 -11.45
N MET A 429 12.31 24.05 -10.71
CA MET A 429 12.54 23.59 -9.35
C MET A 429 11.37 23.92 -8.42
N ILE A 430 10.84 25.15 -8.46
CA ILE A 430 9.74 25.57 -7.58
C ILE A 430 8.43 24.86 -7.94
N SER A 431 8.07 24.77 -9.22
CA SER A 431 6.82 24.09 -9.64
C SER A 431 6.81 22.60 -9.26
N HIS A 432 7.98 21.97 -9.16
CA HIS A 432 8.11 20.58 -8.74
C HIS A 432 8.15 20.46 -7.21
N ALA A 433 8.87 21.35 -6.52
CA ALA A 433 8.93 21.41 -5.06
C ALA A 433 7.57 21.69 -4.39
N ILE A 434 6.68 22.44 -5.04
CA ILE A 434 5.30 22.65 -4.55
C ILE A 434 4.47 21.35 -4.54
N THR A 435 4.91 20.28 -5.21
CA THR A 435 4.30 18.93 -5.11
C THR A 435 4.91 18.05 -4.01
N ALA A 436 5.89 18.55 -3.24
CA ALA A 436 6.46 17.83 -2.10
C ALA A 436 5.45 17.43 -1.01
N PRO A 437 4.43 18.23 -0.65
CA PRO A 437 3.46 17.86 0.39
C PRO A 437 2.74 16.54 0.11
N LEU A 438 2.46 16.21 -1.16
CA LEU A 438 1.92 14.91 -1.58
C LEU A 438 2.82 13.76 -1.14
N HIS A 439 4.12 13.86 -1.44
CA HIS A 439 5.11 12.84 -1.13
C HIS A 439 5.24 12.68 0.39
N VAL A 440 5.35 13.80 1.11
CA VAL A 440 5.42 13.85 2.59
C VAL A 440 4.18 13.24 3.25
N GLN A 441 2.99 13.47 2.70
CA GLN A 441 1.74 12.90 3.23
C GLN A 441 1.73 11.37 3.10
N ILE A 442 2.08 10.84 1.92
CA ILE A 442 2.11 9.40 1.62
C ILE A 442 3.18 8.66 2.44
N THR A 443 4.36 9.24 2.59
CA THR A 443 5.46 8.58 3.31
C THR A 443 5.24 8.58 4.81
N LEU A 444 4.83 9.71 5.42
CA LEU A 444 4.67 9.78 6.88
C LEU A 444 3.50 8.96 7.42
N SER A 445 2.49 8.67 6.60
CA SER A 445 1.39 7.75 6.96
C SER A 445 1.77 6.27 7.00
N HIS A 446 3.01 5.93 6.62
CA HIS A 446 3.54 4.57 6.59
C HIS A 446 4.87 4.44 7.37
N PHE A 447 5.79 5.39 7.22
CA PHE A 447 7.16 5.32 7.76
C PHE A 447 7.22 5.36 9.30
N ALA A 448 6.14 5.75 9.97
CA ALA A 448 6.03 5.76 11.42
C ALA A 448 5.20 4.55 11.98
N MET A 449 4.78 3.63 11.11
CA MET A 449 4.02 2.43 11.45
C MET A 449 4.92 1.19 11.54
N SER A 450 4.36 0.08 12.03
CA SER A 450 5.08 -1.18 12.20
C SER A 450 5.57 -1.76 10.86
N THR A 451 6.85 -2.16 10.82
CA THR A 451 7.47 -2.88 9.68
C THR A 451 7.57 -4.40 9.92
N SER A 452 6.99 -4.88 11.03
CA SER A 452 7.02 -6.27 11.47
C SER A 452 6.25 -7.20 10.53
N ASP A 453 6.72 -8.43 10.37
CA ASP A 453 5.93 -9.50 9.74
C ASP A 453 5.32 -10.39 10.83
N LEU A 454 4.02 -10.28 11.05
CA LEU A 454 3.27 -11.15 11.97
C LEU A 454 2.91 -12.50 11.33
N GLY A 455 3.39 -12.77 10.11
CA GLY A 455 3.20 -14.03 9.41
C GLY A 455 1.84 -14.14 8.71
N VAL A 456 1.63 -15.30 8.09
CA VAL A 456 0.50 -15.50 7.17
C VAL A 456 -0.85 -15.74 7.87
N THR A 457 -0.87 -15.77 9.21
CA THR A 457 -2.08 -15.86 10.05
C THR A 457 -2.76 -14.51 10.29
N GLU A 458 -2.03 -13.40 10.17
CA GLU A 458 -2.60 -12.05 10.30
C GLU A 458 -3.64 -11.77 9.20
N SER A 459 -4.84 -11.37 9.63
CA SER A 459 -5.92 -11.00 8.73
C SER A 459 -5.63 -9.70 7.97
N PHE A 460 -6.14 -9.59 6.74
CA PHE A 460 -6.00 -8.39 5.91
C PHE A 460 -6.36 -7.07 6.66
N PRO A 461 -7.50 -6.94 7.36
CA PRO A 461 -7.82 -5.70 8.05
C PRO A 461 -6.85 -5.35 9.17
N GLN A 462 -6.45 -6.33 9.99
CA GLN A 462 -5.49 -6.12 11.08
C GLN A 462 -4.15 -5.64 10.53
N LYS A 463 -3.66 -6.30 9.47
CA LYS A 463 -2.42 -5.90 8.80
C LYS A 463 -2.49 -4.45 8.32
N MET A 464 -3.53 -4.08 7.58
CA MET A 464 -3.67 -2.71 7.06
C MET A 464 -3.73 -1.67 8.19
N LEU A 465 -4.48 -1.92 9.26
CA LEU A 465 -4.59 -1.02 10.42
C LEU A 465 -3.29 -0.95 11.24
N ARG A 466 -2.44 -1.99 11.20
CA ARG A 466 -1.11 -2.01 11.83
C ARG A 466 -0.02 -1.32 11.00
N THR A 467 -0.14 -1.31 9.68
CA THR A 467 0.90 -0.80 8.76
C THR A 467 0.62 0.60 8.21
N THR A 468 -0.53 1.21 8.54
CA THR A 468 -0.96 2.54 8.05
C THR A 468 -1.49 3.42 9.18
N MET A 469 -1.43 4.75 9.01
CA MET A 469 -2.07 5.71 9.92
C MET A 469 -2.84 6.81 9.18
N ASP A 470 -3.87 7.32 9.85
CA ASP A 470 -4.62 8.50 9.45
C ASP A 470 -4.02 9.77 10.07
N VAL A 471 -4.34 10.92 9.45
CA VAL A 471 -3.97 12.25 9.95
C VAL A 471 -5.25 13.02 10.29
N ASP A 472 -5.47 13.35 11.56
CA ASP A 472 -6.55 14.25 11.92
C ASP A 472 -6.23 15.68 11.47
N CYS A 473 -7.14 16.21 10.65
CA CYS A 473 -7.18 17.59 10.20
C CYS A 473 -8.63 18.07 10.08
N PRO A 474 -8.91 19.38 10.29
CA PRO A 474 -10.23 19.94 10.07
C PRO A 474 -10.73 19.77 8.61
N PRO A 475 -12.04 19.55 8.37
CA PRO A 475 -12.57 19.29 7.01
C PRO A 475 -12.28 20.35 5.95
N TRP A 476 -12.00 21.60 6.34
CA TRP A 476 -11.61 22.65 5.38
C TRP A 476 -10.23 22.41 4.74
N LEU A 477 -9.40 21.51 5.30
CA LEU A 477 -8.14 21.06 4.70
C LEU A 477 -8.31 19.83 3.78
N ASP A 478 -9.51 19.26 3.64
CA ASP A 478 -9.71 18.01 2.88
C ASP A 478 -9.30 18.13 1.40
N PHE A 479 -9.42 19.32 0.80
CA PHE A 479 -8.93 19.56 -0.55
C PHE A 479 -7.39 19.57 -0.64
N PHE A 480 -6.69 20.00 0.41
CA PHE A 480 -5.22 20.12 0.43
C PHE A 480 -4.54 18.76 0.60
N HIS A 481 -5.11 17.89 1.44
CA HIS A 481 -4.66 16.49 1.61
C HIS A 481 -5.28 15.53 0.59
N GLY A 482 -6.39 15.92 -0.04
CA GLY A 482 -6.98 15.24 -1.19
C GLY A 482 -7.47 13.82 -0.94
N GLY A 483 -7.74 13.44 0.32
CA GLY A 483 -8.11 12.08 0.72
C GLY A 483 -6.95 11.29 1.34
N LEU A 484 -5.70 11.68 1.09
CA LEU A 484 -4.51 10.95 1.56
C LEU A 484 -4.22 11.12 3.06
N GLN A 485 -5.03 11.91 3.78
CA GLN A 485 -5.09 11.93 5.24
C GLN A 485 -5.81 10.71 5.83
N PHE A 486 -6.45 9.87 5.01
CA PHE A 486 -7.22 8.69 5.43
C PHE A 486 -6.59 7.37 4.93
N GLN A 487 -5.28 7.16 5.09
CA GLN A 487 -4.62 5.98 4.52
C GLN A 487 -5.14 4.65 5.07
N ALA A 488 -5.51 4.58 6.35
CA ALA A 488 -6.02 3.32 6.90
C ALA A 488 -7.34 2.91 6.24
N ILE A 489 -8.23 3.88 6.02
CA ILE A 489 -9.51 3.66 5.35
C ILE A 489 -9.27 3.38 3.86
N HIS A 490 -8.32 4.07 3.25
CA HIS A 490 -7.96 3.89 1.84
C HIS A 490 -7.37 2.49 1.57
N HIS A 491 -6.48 1.99 2.42
CA HIS A 491 -5.93 0.64 2.28
C HIS A 491 -6.97 -0.45 2.52
N LEU A 492 -7.89 -0.27 3.48
CA LEU A 492 -9.03 -1.17 3.67
C LEU A 492 -10.05 -1.11 2.52
N TYR A 493 -10.22 0.05 1.88
CA TYR A 493 -11.31 0.30 0.93
C TYR A 493 -10.92 1.27 -0.21
N PRO A 494 -9.96 0.90 -1.09
CA PRO A 494 -9.34 1.83 -2.05
C PRO A 494 -10.30 2.34 -3.14
N ARG A 495 -11.40 1.62 -3.38
CA ARG A 495 -12.47 1.99 -4.31
C ARG A 495 -13.42 3.05 -3.75
N ILE A 496 -13.31 3.48 -2.49
CA ILE A 496 -14.16 4.55 -1.94
C ILE A 496 -13.68 5.91 -2.49
N PRO A 497 -14.55 6.72 -3.13
CA PRO A 497 -14.19 8.06 -3.58
C PRO A 497 -13.76 8.94 -2.40
N ARG A 498 -12.68 9.70 -2.55
CA ARG A 498 -12.06 10.48 -1.47
C ARG A 498 -13.00 11.37 -0.63
N HIS A 499 -14.05 11.93 -1.23
CA HIS A 499 -15.05 12.74 -0.51
C HIS A 499 -15.94 11.94 0.46
N ASN A 500 -15.97 10.61 0.35
CA ASN A 500 -16.67 9.71 1.27
C ASN A 500 -15.75 9.12 2.36
N LEU A 501 -14.41 9.23 2.25
CA LEU A 501 -13.46 8.63 3.21
C LEU A 501 -13.68 9.12 4.64
N ARG A 502 -13.99 10.41 4.85
CA ARG A 502 -14.30 10.98 6.18
C ARG A 502 -15.60 10.42 6.80
N ARG A 503 -16.51 9.83 6.01
CA ARG A 503 -17.66 9.07 6.52
C ARG A 503 -17.25 7.63 6.83
N ALA A 504 -16.52 6.98 5.93
CA ALA A 504 -16.02 5.62 6.12
C ALA A 504 -15.08 5.50 7.34
N GLN A 505 -14.26 6.51 7.64
CA GLN A 505 -13.42 6.59 8.84
C GLN A 505 -14.18 6.33 10.14
N LYS A 506 -15.42 6.84 10.25
CA LYS A 506 -16.25 6.63 11.45
C LYS A 506 -16.72 5.19 11.57
N LEU A 507 -17.10 4.57 10.46
CA LEU A 507 -17.51 3.17 10.42
C LEU A 507 -16.32 2.22 10.65
N VAL A 508 -15.12 2.61 10.20
CA VAL A 508 -13.86 1.89 10.50
C VAL A 508 -13.48 2.05 11.97
N GLN A 509 -13.64 3.23 12.58
CA GLN A 509 -13.45 3.42 14.03
C GLN A 509 -14.43 2.53 14.83
N GLU A 510 -15.72 2.56 14.50
CA GLU A 510 -16.73 1.69 15.13
C GLU A 510 -16.32 0.20 15.06
N PHE A 511 -15.86 -0.27 13.89
CA PHE A 511 -15.31 -1.62 13.74
C PHE A 511 -14.05 -1.86 14.59
N CYS A 512 -13.08 -0.93 14.59
CA CYS A 512 -11.86 -1.06 15.38
C CYS A 512 -12.16 -1.20 16.88
N ASP A 513 -13.14 -0.45 17.37
CA ASP A 513 -13.65 -0.50 18.74
C ASP A 513 -14.44 -1.80 19.02
N GLU A 514 -15.03 -2.44 18.00
CA GLU A 514 -15.70 -3.75 18.07
C GLU A 514 -14.73 -4.97 18.03
N VAL A 515 -13.45 -4.77 17.69
CA VAL A 515 -12.43 -5.84 17.58
C VAL A 515 -11.12 -5.57 18.32
N ASP A 516 -11.07 -4.56 19.19
CA ASP A 516 -9.86 -4.15 19.94
C ASP A 516 -8.62 -3.90 19.06
N ILE A 517 -8.80 -3.44 17.80
CA ILE A 517 -7.68 -3.05 16.93
C ILE A 517 -7.37 -1.55 17.11
N PRO A 518 -6.19 -1.16 17.64
CA PRO A 518 -5.86 0.25 17.83
C PRO A 518 -5.53 0.95 16.50
N ILE A 519 -6.52 1.63 15.92
CA ILE A 519 -6.33 2.55 14.79
C ILE A 519 -5.39 3.69 15.18
N SER A 520 -4.41 3.96 14.32
CA SER A 520 -3.38 4.98 14.58
C SER A 520 -3.77 6.28 13.86
N VAL A 521 -4.07 7.33 14.63
CA VAL A 521 -4.46 8.66 14.12
C VAL A 521 -3.56 9.72 14.74
N ILE A 522 -2.87 10.51 13.93
CA ILE A 522 -1.98 11.58 14.40
C ILE A 522 -2.51 12.98 14.04
N GLY A 523 -2.37 13.95 14.94
CA GLY A 523 -2.73 15.33 14.63
C GLY A 523 -1.72 15.97 13.65
N LEU A 524 -2.20 16.81 12.72
CA LEU A 524 -1.37 17.47 11.69
C LEU A 524 -0.06 18.13 12.18
N ARG A 525 -0.03 18.67 13.41
CA ARG A 525 1.21 19.24 14.00
C ARG A 525 2.25 18.15 14.28
N GLN A 526 1.80 17.02 14.80
CA GLN A 526 2.63 15.86 15.12
C GLN A 526 3.15 15.19 13.85
N GLN A 527 2.36 15.15 12.76
CA GLN A 527 2.85 14.71 11.44
C GLN A 527 4.08 15.52 10.99
N THR A 528 4.02 16.86 11.07
CA THR A 528 5.17 17.71 10.71
C THR A 528 6.39 17.46 11.62
N GLN A 529 6.19 17.18 12.91
CA GLN A 529 7.28 16.87 13.85
C GLN A 529 7.93 15.50 13.57
N LEU A 530 7.13 14.48 13.23
CA LEU A 530 7.59 13.18 12.73
C LEU A 530 8.42 13.36 11.45
N GLY A 531 7.92 14.14 10.48
CA GLY A 531 8.64 14.43 9.24
C GLY A 531 9.90 15.28 9.41
N CYS A 532 10.00 16.10 10.46
CA CYS A 532 11.25 16.76 10.85
C CYS A 532 12.26 15.79 11.50
N GLY A 533 11.95 14.50 11.60
CA GLY A 533 12.84 13.50 12.16
C GLY A 533 13.13 13.71 13.65
N PHE A 534 12.24 14.36 14.40
CA PHE A 534 12.43 14.54 15.85
C PHE A 534 11.97 13.33 16.66
N ASP A 535 10.92 12.63 16.21
CA ASP A 535 10.27 11.56 16.99
C ASP A 535 9.88 10.32 16.13
N ILE A 536 10.62 10.01 15.04
CA ILE A 536 10.38 8.73 14.31
C ILE A 536 10.84 7.56 15.22
N PRO A 537 9.92 6.73 15.74
CA PRO A 537 10.22 5.86 16.88
C PRO A 537 11.26 4.75 16.62
N PRO A 538 11.31 4.05 15.47
CA PRO A 538 12.35 3.02 15.25
C PRO A 538 13.76 3.61 15.02
N ILE A 539 13.88 4.84 14.52
CA ILE A 539 15.17 5.38 14.05
C ILE A 539 15.96 6.08 15.17
N HIS A 540 15.29 6.83 16.06
CA HIS A 540 15.97 7.68 17.05
C HIS A 540 16.77 6.91 18.12
N ILE A 541 16.39 5.66 18.38
CA ILE A 541 17.04 4.82 19.41
C ILE A 541 18.41 4.31 18.93
N VAL A 542 18.54 4.01 17.62
CA VAL A 542 19.76 3.42 17.04
C VAL A 542 20.95 4.39 17.16
N LEU A 543 20.79 5.63 16.68
CA LEU A 543 21.86 6.64 16.67
C LEU A 543 22.29 7.11 18.07
N LYS A 544 21.47 6.87 19.11
CA LYS A 544 21.72 7.33 20.49
C LYS A 544 22.46 6.32 21.36
N ARG A 545 22.46 5.03 21.00
CA ARG A 545 23.21 3.99 21.72
C ARG A 545 24.69 3.96 21.36
N ASP A 546 25.06 4.18 20.09
CA ASP A 546 26.46 4.21 19.65
C ASP A 546 27.31 5.31 20.35
N THR A 547 26.67 6.39 20.82
CA THR A 547 27.33 7.47 21.58
C THR A 547 27.57 7.18 23.07
N LEU A 548 27.06 6.06 23.62
CA LEU A 548 27.21 5.72 25.04
C LEU A 548 28.40 4.79 25.36
N ASN A 549 28.99 4.13 24.36
CA ASN A 549 30.08 3.16 24.54
C ASN A 549 31.47 3.78 24.86
N HIS A 550 31.53 5.00 25.41
CA HIS A 550 32.79 5.70 25.68
C HIS A 550 33.03 6.14 27.14
N GLN A 551 32.18 5.71 28.10
CA GLN A 551 32.41 5.95 29.53
C GLN A 551 32.13 4.71 30.41
N THR A 552 33.08 3.77 30.43
CA THR A 552 33.17 2.73 31.49
C THR A 552 34.62 2.44 31.87
N GLN A 553 35.09 3.01 32.98
CA GLN A 553 36.25 2.54 33.75
C GLN A 553 36.02 2.84 35.24
N SER A 554 36.53 1.95 36.10
CA SER A 554 36.48 1.93 37.58
C SER A 554 35.07 1.91 38.25
N SER A 555 34.85 1.25 39.40
CA SER A 555 35.61 0.17 40.05
C SER A 555 34.84 -0.47 41.24
N ILE A 556 34.93 -1.80 41.36
CA ILE A 556 35.00 -2.60 42.62
C ILE A 556 33.72 -2.74 43.50
N THR A 557 33.46 -4.00 43.89
CA THR A 557 32.44 -4.58 44.80
C THR A 557 33.00 -4.74 46.25
N PRO A 558 32.34 -5.33 47.30
CA PRO A 558 31.12 -6.18 47.31
C PRO A 558 30.14 -6.11 48.54
N HIS A 559 29.05 -6.89 48.48
CA HIS A 559 28.17 -7.50 49.53
C HIS A 559 27.65 -6.63 50.74
N HIS A 560 26.47 -6.86 51.36
CA HIS A 560 25.94 -8.12 51.91
C HIS A 560 24.46 -8.03 52.41
N THR A 561 23.80 -9.20 52.57
CA THR A 561 22.61 -9.51 53.44
C THR A 561 21.15 -9.12 53.08
N THR A 562 20.21 -9.79 53.76
CA THR A 562 18.79 -10.09 53.42
C THR A 562 17.78 -9.26 54.26
N PRO A 563 16.56 -8.93 53.75
CA PRO A 563 15.59 -8.08 54.45
C PRO A 563 14.58 -8.81 55.38
N SER A 564 13.90 -8.03 56.23
CA SER A 564 12.76 -8.42 57.09
C SER A 564 11.53 -7.50 56.88
N ILE A 565 10.35 -8.01 57.24
CA ILE A 565 8.99 -7.38 57.18
C ILE A 565 8.77 -6.51 58.47
N VAL A 566 7.84 -5.55 58.69
CA VAL A 566 6.49 -5.09 58.21
C VAL A 566 6.28 -3.61 58.67
N PRO A 567 5.19 -2.86 58.33
CA PRO A 567 4.26 -2.83 57.18
C PRO A 567 4.20 -1.43 56.49
N SER A 568 3.24 -1.24 55.56
CA SER A 568 2.96 0.01 54.81
C SER A 568 2.41 1.19 55.66
N PRO A 569 2.36 2.43 55.09
CA PRO A 569 1.13 2.85 54.40
C PRO A 569 1.32 3.61 53.06
N THR A 570 0.21 3.79 52.34
CA THR A 570 0.07 4.47 51.03
C THR A 570 0.38 5.97 51.00
N LEU A 571 0.90 6.48 49.88
CA LEU A 571 0.67 7.86 49.44
C LEU A 571 0.56 7.97 47.90
N ARG A 572 -0.30 8.87 47.41
CA ARG A 572 -0.35 9.32 46.00
C ARG A 572 0.38 10.67 45.88
N VAL A 573 1.15 10.89 44.81
CA VAL A 573 1.68 12.22 44.40
C VAL A 573 1.58 12.35 42.86
N PRO A 574 1.20 13.51 42.28
CA PRO A 574 0.78 13.60 40.87
C PRO A 574 1.82 14.23 39.92
N LEU A 575 1.51 14.18 38.62
CA LEU A 575 2.14 14.99 37.58
C LEU A 575 1.78 16.48 37.74
N LEU A 576 2.76 17.37 37.54
CA LEU A 576 2.59 18.82 37.58
C LEU A 576 3.35 19.49 36.43
N TYR A 577 2.63 20.14 35.52
CA TYR A 577 3.21 20.97 34.46
C TYR A 577 3.50 22.38 34.99
N THR A 578 4.74 22.86 34.83
CA THR A 578 5.10 24.26 35.13
C THR A 578 5.32 25.05 33.84
N LYS A 579 4.67 26.23 33.75
CA LYS A 579 5.01 27.29 32.80
C LYS A 579 5.90 28.31 33.49
N THR A 580 6.87 28.85 32.76
CA THR A 580 7.59 30.08 33.13
C THR A 580 7.31 31.19 32.13
N ASN A 581 7.36 32.43 32.61
CA ASN A 581 6.92 33.67 31.95
C ASN A 581 7.98 34.76 32.20
N ILE A 582 8.13 35.76 31.31
CA ILE A 582 8.92 37.03 31.40
C ILE A 582 8.93 37.64 29.97
N ASN A 583 8.83 38.95 29.65
CA ASN A 583 8.52 40.26 30.28
C ASN A 583 8.27 41.30 29.12
N THR A 584 7.76 42.55 29.22
CA THR A 584 7.26 43.43 30.31
C THR A 584 6.32 44.52 29.74
N GLN A 585 5.50 45.14 30.61
CA GLN A 585 5.03 46.55 30.69
C GLN A 585 4.94 47.46 29.42
N ASN A 586 3.79 48.17 29.28
CA ASN A 586 3.79 49.66 29.24
C ASN A 586 2.39 50.32 29.44
N ALA A 587 2.40 51.59 29.87
CA ALA A 587 1.35 52.64 29.77
C ALA A 587 -0.05 52.49 30.45
N ILE A 588 -0.17 53.05 31.67
CA ILE A 588 -1.00 54.22 32.11
C ILE A 588 -2.55 54.27 31.84
N PRO A 589 -3.39 54.80 32.78
CA PRO A 589 -4.80 54.43 32.89
C PRO A 589 -5.86 55.51 32.53
N THR A 590 -7.12 55.08 32.41
CA THR A 590 -8.34 55.92 32.51
C THR A 590 -9.44 55.22 33.33
N THR A 591 -10.49 55.95 33.75
CA THR A 591 -11.41 55.56 34.83
C THR A 591 -12.89 55.59 34.42
N ARG A 592 -13.70 54.61 34.87
CA ARG A 592 -15.01 54.78 35.55
C ARG A 592 -15.80 53.47 35.75
N ASN A 593 -16.37 53.36 36.95
CA ASN A 593 -17.54 52.62 37.48
C ASN A 593 -18.10 51.33 36.82
N PRO A 594 -18.54 50.34 37.63
CA PRO A 594 -19.21 49.12 37.16
C PRO A 594 -20.71 49.31 36.88
N THR A 595 -21.28 48.42 36.08
CA THR A 595 -22.73 48.08 36.01
C THR A 595 -22.88 46.55 35.89
N PRO A 596 -24.03 45.96 36.28
CA PRO A 596 -24.11 44.54 36.64
C PRO A 596 -24.37 43.57 35.47
N ASP A 597 -24.08 42.29 35.71
CA ASP A 597 -24.33 41.17 34.79
C ASP A 597 -25.83 40.96 34.47
N PRO A 598 -26.20 40.66 33.21
CA PRO A 598 -27.47 40.04 32.87
C PRO A 598 -27.40 38.50 33.04
N THR A 599 -28.46 37.92 33.59
CA THR A 599 -28.59 36.46 33.81
C THR A 599 -28.87 35.68 32.50
N PRO A 600 -28.52 34.38 32.43
CA PRO A 600 -28.64 33.59 31.20
C PRO A 600 -30.10 33.23 30.87
N THR A 601 -30.40 33.11 29.58
CA THR A 601 -31.72 32.76 29.04
C THR A 601 -31.91 31.24 28.88
N PRO A 602 -33.15 30.72 29.06
CA PRO A 602 -33.46 29.29 28.87
C PRO A 602 -33.69 28.91 27.39
N PRO A 603 -33.59 27.60 27.04
CA PRO A 603 -33.79 27.11 25.68
C PRO A 603 -35.28 27.07 25.24
N PRO A 604 -35.57 27.05 23.94
CA PRO A 604 -36.94 27.02 23.40
C PRO A 604 -37.62 25.64 23.50
N PRO A 605 -38.97 25.59 23.49
CA PRO A 605 -39.75 24.34 23.59
C PRO A 605 -39.86 23.57 22.26
N PRO A 606 -40.19 22.26 22.30
CA PRO A 606 -40.43 21.45 21.10
C PRO A 606 -41.77 21.75 20.43
N ALA A 607 -41.83 21.62 19.10
CA ALA A 607 -43.05 21.77 18.30
C ALA A 607 -43.92 20.49 18.32
N SER A 608 -45.25 20.67 18.18
CA SER A 608 -46.26 19.64 18.40
C SER A 608 -46.76 18.92 17.14
N SER A 609 -47.26 17.70 17.34
CA SER A 609 -47.90 16.88 16.29
C SER A 609 -49.36 17.30 16.04
N PRO A 610 -49.86 17.24 14.79
CA PRO A 610 -51.30 17.25 14.47
C PRO A 610 -51.91 15.83 14.47
N SER A 611 -53.24 15.73 14.48
CA SER A 611 -54.01 14.50 14.71
C SER A 611 -54.79 13.97 13.48
N ASN A 612 -55.24 12.71 13.56
CA ASN A 612 -56.02 11.99 12.53
C ASN A 612 -57.39 12.66 12.25
N THR A 613 -57.91 12.70 11.02
CA THR A 613 -58.74 11.66 10.35
C THR A 613 -59.36 12.24 9.05
N PRO A 614 -60.02 11.47 8.14
CA PRO A 614 -59.99 10.03 7.85
C PRO A 614 -59.63 9.70 6.37
N THR A 615 -59.72 8.42 5.98
CA THR A 615 -59.39 7.90 4.62
C THR A 615 -60.59 7.82 3.64
N PRO A 616 -60.28 7.80 2.33
CA PRO A 616 -61.01 6.99 1.33
C PRO A 616 -60.15 5.80 0.82
N ASN A 617 -60.80 4.84 0.13
CA ASN A 617 -60.26 3.51 -0.23
C ASN A 617 -59.78 3.38 -1.70
N ILE A 618 -59.36 2.16 -2.10
CA ILE A 618 -59.30 1.56 -3.47
C ILE A 618 -57.94 1.73 -4.22
N PRO A 619 -57.33 0.67 -4.82
CA PRO A 619 -57.29 -0.76 -4.46
C PRO A 619 -55.89 -1.44 -4.62
N THR A 620 -55.78 -2.72 -4.27
CA THR A 620 -54.64 -3.61 -4.64
C THR A 620 -54.90 -4.38 -5.95
N PRO A 621 -53.87 -4.63 -6.80
CA PRO A 621 -53.91 -5.65 -7.84
C PRO A 621 -53.23 -6.96 -7.41
N ALA A 622 -53.83 -8.10 -7.78
CA ALA A 622 -53.28 -9.46 -7.61
C ALA A 622 -52.84 -10.04 -8.97
N PRO A 623 -52.04 -11.14 -9.04
CA PRO A 623 -51.31 -11.50 -10.25
C PRO A 623 -52.10 -12.35 -11.25
N HIS A 624 -51.69 -12.29 -12.52
CA HIS A 624 -52.08 -13.22 -13.59
C HIS A 624 -50.86 -13.86 -14.25
N SER A 625 -51.05 -15.03 -14.86
CA SER A 625 -49.98 -15.98 -15.16
C SER A 625 -50.03 -16.57 -16.57
N SER A 626 -48.82 -16.72 -17.15
CA SER A 626 -48.48 -17.72 -18.17
C SER A 626 -49.11 -17.49 -19.59
N PRO A 627 -48.76 -18.26 -20.65
CA PRO A 627 -48.00 -17.63 -21.73
C PRO A 627 -48.56 -17.89 -23.15
N ARG A 628 -47.99 -17.24 -24.18
CA ARG A 628 -48.17 -17.65 -25.59
C ARG A 628 -46.88 -17.61 -26.41
N THR A 629 -46.76 -18.61 -27.28
CA THR A 629 -45.72 -18.80 -28.30
C THR A 629 -45.98 -17.96 -29.56
N PRO A 630 -44.94 -17.63 -30.34
CA PRO A 630 -45.04 -17.33 -31.76
C PRO A 630 -44.65 -18.55 -32.64
N THR A 631 -45.31 -18.71 -33.78
CA THR A 631 -45.00 -19.75 -34.81
C THR A 631 -44.67 -19.06 -36.15
N SER A 632 -44.09 -19.78 -37.11
CA SER A 632 -43.43 -19.23 -38.31
C SER A 632 -44.28 -19.21 -39.59
N THR A 633 -43.97 -18.26 -40.50
CA THR A 633 -43.98 -18.34 -41.99
C THR A 633 -43.35 -17.04 -42.54
N ILE A 634 -42.21 -17.01 -43.25
CA ILE A 634 -41.88 -17.46 -44.63
C ILE A 634 -42.28 -16.44 -45.73
N ALA A 635 -41.28 -15.67 -46.18
CA ALA A 635 -41.02 -15.17 -47.56
C ALA A 635 -39.71 -14.32 -47.53
N SER A 636 -38.75 -14.25 -48.45
CA SER A 636 -38.34 -14.94 -49.69
C SER A 636 -37.79 -13.87 -50.67
N SER A 637 -36.47 -13.63 -50.67
CA SER A 637 -35.73 -13.02 -51.81
C SER A 637 -34.21 -13.30 -51.67
N LYS A 638 -33.46 -13.26 -52.79
CA LYS A 638 -32.07 -13.75 -52.90
C LYS A 638 -30.98 -12.69 -52.64
N PRO A 639 -29.73 -13.10 -52.31
CA PRO A 639 -28.59 -12.22 -52.03
C PRO A 639 -27.68 -11.95 -53.25
N PRO A 640 -26.78 -10.95 -53.18
CA PRO A 640 -25.61 -10.81 -54.05
C PRO A 640 -24.43 -11.71 -53.63
N SER A 641 -23.47 -11.89 -54.55
CA SER A 641 -22.42 -12.91 -54.49
C SER A 641 -21.19 -12.58 -53.64
N SER A 642 -20.54 -13.63 -53.15
CA SER A 642 -19.16 -13.60 -52.62
C SER A 642 -18.11 -13.20 -53.67
N ARG A 643 -16.98 -12.67 -53.21
CA ARG A 643 -15.68 -12.82 -53.88
C ARG A 643 -14.62 -13.27 -52.88
N THR A 644 -14.02 -14.42 -53.15
CA THR A 644 -12.80 -14.91 -52.52
C THR A 644 -11.58 -14.14 -53.02
N PHE A 645 -10.57 -13.97 -52.18
CA PHE A 645 -9.21 -13.67 -52.60
C PHE A 645 -8.24 -14.69 -51.99
N SER A 646 -7.38 -15.24 -52.83
CA SER A 646 -6.23 -16.06 -52.45
C SER A 646 -4.96 -15.42 -53.05
N PRO A 647 -3.77 -15.71 -52.49
CA PRO A 647 -2.60 -14.87 -52.68
C PRO A 647 -1.77 -15.24 -53.91
N GLU A 648 -1.04 -14.27 -54.44
CA GLU A 648 0.11 -14.50 -55.30
C GLU A 648 1.20 -13.46 -55.03
N ASN A 649 2.46 -13.84 -55.26
CA ASN A 649 3.66 -13.05 -55.00
C ASN A 649 4.67 -13.32 -56.12
N PRO A 650 5.19 -12.28 -56.79
CA PRO A 650 6.55 -12.36 -57.28
C PRO A 650 7.38 -11.07 -57.09
N SER A 651 8.38 -11.16 -56.22
CA SER A 651 9.80 -10.81 -56.45
C SER A 651 10.21 -9.54 -57.22
N ARG A 652 11.23 -8.84 -56.68
CA ARG A 652 12.07 -7.78 -57.29
C ARG A 652 11.32 -6.46 -57.55
N LYS A 653 11.97 -5.29 -57.46
CA LYS A 653 13.40 -4.97 -57.34
C LYS A 653 13.71 -4.18 -56.07
#